data_AF-A0A2T7D6Y1-F1
#
_entry.id   AF-A0A2T7D6Y1-F1
#
_cell.length_a   1.000
_cell.length_b   1.000
_cell.length_c   1.000
_cell.angle_alpha   90.00
_cell.angle_beta   90.00
_cell.angle_gamma   90.00
#
_symmetry.space_group_name_H-M   'P 1'
#
loop_
_entity.id
_entity.type
_entity.pdbx_description
1 polymer ?
#
loop_
_entity_poly.entity_id
_entity_poly.type
_entity_poly.pdbx_seq_one_letter_code
_entity_poly.pdbx_strand_id
1 'polypeptide(L)'
;MESPPSRGLARFFRQVHALFLKNLSFQRRNARTNAAIAAFPVLLCALLVSIQHVVDSELERPPWRCGCAGGECGIQHSTPIQALSCAVPVPPRWPALVQVPDPEARALTRLHRRPCNASENCPATVLLTGQNRQLAEVLGRLLFPPAPVQYALVPDASNSSDYLDEFSSVVPGSNSLPAHVLFIEPSLVPPQGTFYVLQPQCLLDSRNISGNFDGIPLESEMQCVQALPLWCDNPSVINHHMFKGYKGGNKRRRSNEFLAGYDFLDTSKRRFHVYVWYNSSFSRDNGHHSMTVLRVARLVNMASTAYLNLFGGQNVEMRLEYLKEMPKAATPMRLDLTTLLDALFFTWTVQLLLPVILTYLVYEKEQRLRLMMKMHGLKDAPYWLISYAYFLSLSTAYMFFFMISGFAIGLDIFRLNSYSIQSLFYFICLNLQIVLAFLLASFFSSVKIATVIGYIYVFGSSLLGEALLKIFIEDATFPRMWLVIMELVPGFSLYRGVYELSEYAAAGRNMGKPGMRWADLNNPVNGMKDVFILMSTEWIILLLVAFLLDHRPEWQPLFLFGFLSTKHSSPSEKPNKLKRGSRKVHVDMTKPDVFLERKLVKRLLKDMNVKNMIICHNLKKVYPGKNGNPDKHAVRGLSLALRKGQCFGMLGPNGAGKTSFINMMIGLLKPTYGTAYIHGMDLRTDMNEIYANIGICPQHDLLWETLTGREHLMFYGRMKNLTGSRRLPEERKSVPQRFWRQICKQVQWWHEEKAQRRHRPHRQS
;
A
#
# COMPACT_ATOMS: atom_id res chain seq x y z
N MET A 1 -52.87 -15.89 -38.22
CA MET A 1 -52.27 -15.55 -36.91
C MET A 1 -50.81 -15.94 -36.96
N GLU A 2 -49.95 -15.05 -37.45
CA GLU A 2 -48.50 -15.27 -37.39
C GLU A 2 -48.00 -14.70 -36.06
N SER A 3 -47.45 -15.58 -35.20
CA SER A 3 -46.68 -15.19 -34.03
C SER A 3 -45.46 -14.37 -34.47
N PRO A 4 -45.19 -13.18 -33.92
CA PRO A 4 -44.01 -12.43 -34.31
C PRO A 4 -42.74 -13.16 -33.84
N PRO A 5 -41.65 -13.11 -34.63
CA PRO A 5 -40.43 -13.84 -34.33
C PRO A 5 -39.73 -13.25 -33.10
N SER A 6 -38.87 -14.05 -32.48
CA SER A 6 -38.07 -13.78 -31.28
C SER A 6 -37.43 -12.37 -31.23
N ARG A 7 -38.18 -11.39 -30.69
CA ARG A 7 -37.74 -9.98 -30.54
C ARG A 7 -36.79 -9.72 -29.37
N GLY A 8 -36.57 -10.70 -28.48
CA GLY A 8 -35.84 -10.52 -27.22
C GLY A 8 -34.34 -10.25 -27.38
N LEU A 9 -33.63 -11.12 -28.11
CA LEU A 9 -32.16 -11.06 -28.23
C LEU A 9 -31.69 -9.86 -29.07
N ALA A 10 -32.36 -9.59 -30.19
CA ALA A 10 -32.06 -8.44 -31.05
C ALA A 10 -32.34 -7.09 -30.36
N ARG A 11 -33.25 -7.05 -29.37
CA ARG A 11 -33.50 -5.85 -28.54
C ARG A 11 -32.38 -5.63 -27.52
N PHE A 12 -31.82 -6.70 -26.95
CA PHE A 12 -30.69 -6.64 -26.03
C PHE A 12 -29.43 -6.04 -26.68
N PHE A 13 -28.97 -6.61 -27.81
CA PHE A 13 -27.78 -6.12 -28.52
C PHE A 13 -27.91 -4.67 -29.00
N ARG A 14 -29.13 -4.23 -29.36
CA ARG A 14 -29.37 -2.84 -29.76
C ARG A 14 -29.26 -1.87 -28.60
N GLN A 15 -29.77 -2.23 -27.43
CA GLN A 15 -29.58 -1.45 -26.21
C GLN A 15 -28.09 -1.38 -25.84
N VAL A 16 -27.38 -2.51 -25.95
CA VAL A 16 -25.93 -2.59 -25.76
C VAL A 16 -25.18 -1.62 -26.66
N HIS A 17 -25.47 -1.65 -27.96
CA HIS A 17 -24.83 -0.78 -28.93
C HIS A 17 -25.14 0.71 -28.72
N ALA A 18 -26.39 1.05 -28.32
CA ALA A 18 -26.78 2.43 -28.05
C ALA A 18 -26.02 3.05 -26.86
N LEU A 19 -25.89 2.29 -25.77
CA LEU A 19 -25.11 2.67 -24.58
C LEU A 19 -23.61 2.74 -24.88
N PHE A 20 -23.08 1.82 -25.68
CA PHE A 20 -21.68 1.88 -26.11
C PHE A 20 -21.39 3.17 -26.88
N LEU A 21 -22.25 3.54 -27.84
CA LEU A 21 -22.08 4.80 -28.59
C LEU A 21 -22.24 6.04 -27.71
N LYS A 22 -23.13 6.01 -26.70
CA LYS A 22 -23.23 7.07 -25.67
C LYS A 22 -21.89 7.25 -24.95
N ASN A 23 -21.32 6.13 -24.47
CA ASN A 23 -20.04 6.12 -23.76
C ASN A 23 -18.89 6.59 -24.65
N LEU A 24 -18.87 6.21 -25.93
CA LEU A 24 -17.87 6.66 -26.90
C LEU A 24 -17.95 8.17 -27.18
N SER A 25 -19.16 8.71 -27.39
CA SER A 25 -19.36 10.17 -27.54
C SER A 25 -18.92 10.94 -26.30
N PHE A 26 -19.20 10.40 -25.10
CA PHE A 26 -18.77 10.98 -23.83
C PHE A 26 -17.24 11.04 -23.73
N GLN A 27 -16.56 9.93 -24.04
CA GLN A 27 -15.10 9.84 -24.04
C GLN A 27 -14.44 10.80 -25.03
N ARG A 28 -14.98 10.92 -26.24
CA ARG A 28 -14.44 11.81 -27.28
C ARG A 28 -14.46 13.29 -26.86
N ARG A 29 -15.49 13.71 -26.10
CA ARG A 29 -15.61 15.11 -25.62
C ARG A 29 -14.78 15.38 -24.37
N ASN A 30 -14.62 14.37 -23.52
CA ASN A 30 -13.76 14.47 -22.34
C ASN A 30 -12.32 14.05 -22.62
N ALA A 31 -11.90 14.00 -23.90
CA ALA A 31 -10.57 13.57 -24.31
C ALA A 31 -9.44 14.34 -23.62
N ARG A 32 -9.62 15.65 -23.34
CA ARG A 32 -8.63 16.44 -22.57
C ARG A 32 -8.48 15.95 -21.13
N THR A 33 -9.59 15.67 -20.46
CA THR A 33 -9.59 15.16 -19.08
C THR A 33 -9.01 13.74 -19.04
N ASN A 34 -9.35 12.89 -20.01
CA ASN A 34 -8.79 11.56 -20.13
C ASN A 34 -7.29 11.59 -20.43
N ALA A 35 -6.85 12.50 -21.30
CA ALA A 35 -5.43 12.73 -21.56
C ALA A 35 -4.70 13.22 -20.31
N ALA A 36 -5.31 14.09 -19.50
CA ALA A 36 -4.74 14.52 -18.22
C ALA A 36 -4.61 13.37 -17.21
N ILE A 37 -5.63 12.51 -17.10
CA ILE A 37 -5.60 11.32 -16.23
C ILE A 37 -4.51 10.34 -16.70
N ALA A 38 -4.38 10.14 -18.02
CA ALA A 38 -3.33 9.30 -18.59
C ALA A 38 -1.93 9.94 -18.44
N ALA A 39 -1.81 11.26 -18.53
CA ALA A 39 -0.54 11.98 -18.39
C ALA A 39 -0.04 12.02 -16.94
N PHE A 40 -0.92 11.92 -15.94
CA PHE A 40 -0.54 12.02 -14.53
C PHE A 40 0.50 10.97 -14.10
N PRO A 41 0.36 9.67 -14.40
CA PRO A 41 1.40 8.68 -14.13
C PRO A 41 2.72 8.98 -14.84
N VAL A 42 2.68 9.51 -16.07
CA VAL A 42 3.89 9.85 -16.84
C VAL A 42 4.61 11.03 -16.22
N LEU A 43 3.87 12.09 -15.84
CA LEU A 43 4.42 13.24 -15.13
C LEU A 43 5.02 12.83 -13.79
N LEU A 44 4.34 11.96 -13.06
CA LEU A 44 4.85 11.42 -11.79
C LEU A 44 6.13 10.61 -12.01
N CYS A 45 6.15 9.68 -12.98
CA CYS A 45 7.35 8.89 -13.26
C CYS A 45 8.50 9.77 -13.76
N ALA A 46 8.23 10.79 -14.59
CA ALA A 46 9.24 11.75 -15.04
C ALA A 46 9.80 12.58 -13.87
N LEU A 47 8.94 12.99 -12.93
CA LEU A 47 9.37 13.65 -11.69
C LEU A 47 10.29 12.73 -10.89
N LEU A 48 9.94 11.45 -10.73
CA LEU A 48 10.77 10.49 -9.99
C LEU A 48 12.13 10.27 -10.64
N VAL A 49 12.20 10.19 -11.97
CA VAL A 49 13.47 10.12 -12.69
C VAL A 49 14.29 11.38 -12.49
N SER A 50 13.66 12.55 -12.53
CA SER A 50 14.38 13.81 -12.33
C SER A 50 14.96 13.90 -10.92
N ILE A 51 14.21 13.45 -9.90
CA ILE A 51 14.71 13.40 -8.52
C ILE A 51 15.81 12.34 -8.40
N GLN A 52 15.63 11.16 -9.00
CA GLN A 52 16.65 10.10 -9.03
C GLN A 52 17.96 10.63 -9.64
N HIS A 53 17.89 11.35 -10.75
CA HIS A 53 19.07 11.90 -11.40
C HIS A 53 19.78 12.93 -10.51
N VAL A 54 19.02 13.77 -9.80
CA VAL A 54 19.60 14.70 -8.82
C VAL A 54 20.28 13.94 -7.68
N VAL A 55 19.64 12.91 -7.14
CA VAL A 55 20.19 12.09 -6.04
C VAL A 55 21.44 11.33 -6.49
N ASP A 56 21.42 10.70 -7.66
CA ASP A 56 22.59 10.03 -8.24
C ASP A 56 23.75 11.03 -8.43
N SER A 57 23.46 12.25 -8.91
CA SER A 57 24.49 13.28 -9.07
C SER A 57 25.15 13.71 -7.76
N GLU A 58 24.42 13.66 -6.64
CA GLU A 58 24.96 13.96 -5.31
C GLU A 58 25.69 12.75 -4.70
N LEU A 59 25.24 11.52 -4.97
CA LEU A 59 25.91 10.29 -4.56
C LEU A 59 27.19 9.99 -5.36
N GLU A 60 27.34 10.56 -6.55
CA GLU A 60 28.60 10.50 -7.31
C GLU A 60 29.67 11.47 -6.78
N ARG A 61 29.35 12.30 -5.76
CA ARG A 61 30.30 13.20 -5.11
C ARG A 61 30.94 12.53 -3.87
N PRO A 62 32.19 12.89 -3.52
CA PRO A 62 32.79 12.47 -2.24
C PRO A 62 31.88 12.94 -1.08
N PRO A 63 31.60 12.08 -0.07
CA PRO A 63 32.34 10.88 0.36
C PRO A 63 31.82 9.52 -0.16
N TRP A 64 30.91 9.47 -1.14
CA TRP A 64 30.17 8.23 -1.49
C TRP A 64 30.71 7.45 -2.68
N ARG A 65 31.76 7.97 -3.34
CA ARG A 65 32.48 7.31 -4.44
C ARG A 65 33.86 6.83 -4.02
N CYS A 66 34.41 5.89 -4.79
CA CYS A 66 35.76 5.41 -4.58
C CYS A 66 36.75 6.57 -4.74
N GLY A 67 37.72 6.66 -3.82
CA GLY A 67 38.77 7.65 -3.87
C GLY A 67 39.70 7.40 -5.04
N CYS A 68 40.11 8.48 -5.72
CA CYS A 68 41.01 8.41 -6.87
C CYS A 68 42.09 9.48 -6.75
N ALA A 69 43.31 9.12 -7.09
CA ALA A 69 44.45 10.03 -7.21
C ALA A 69 45.11 9.81 -8.58
N GLY A 70 45.36 10.88 -9.33
CA GLY A 70 46.06 10.78 -10.63
C GLY A 70 45.34 9.97 -11.73
N GLY A 71 44.03 9.72 -11.60
CA GLY A 71 43.25 8.93 -12.56
C GLY A 71 43.11 7.45 -12.19
N GLU A 72 43.87 6.95 -11.20
CA GLU A 72 43.71 5.62 -10.64
C GLU A 72 42.79 5.67 -9.42
N CYS A 73 41.76 4.82 -9.42
CA CYS A 73 40.77 4.71 -8.35
C CYS A 73 40.96 3.41 -7.59
N GLY A 74 41.05 3.48 -6.27
CA GLY A 74 41.30 2.31 -5.45
C GLY A 74 41.13 2.56 -3.97
N ILE A 75 41.09 1.46 -3.21
CA ILE A 75 40.97 1.50 -1.74
C ILE A 75 42.10 2.31 -1.10
N GLN A 76 43.29 2.31 -1.73
CA GLN A 76 44.49 3.02 -1.26
C GLN A 76 44.31 4.54 -1.15
N HIS A 77 43.38 5.11 -1.92
CA HIS A 77 43.05 6.54 -1.91
C HIS A 77 41.69 6.83 -1.28
N SER A 78 41.08 5.83 -0.65
CA SER A 78 39.71 5.87 -0.15
C SER A 78 39.67 5.91 1.37
N THR A 79 38.75 6.69 1.93
CA THR A 79 38.37 6.58 3.34
C THR A 79 37.57 5.29 3.61
N PRO A 80 37.39 4.86 4.88
CA PRO A 80 36.59 3.66 5.20
C PRO A 80 35.17 3.67 4.60
N ILE A 81 34.56 4.86 4.48
CA ILE A 81 33.22 5.04 3.87
C ILE A 81 33.31 4.91 2.34
N GLN A 82 34.34 5.49 1.71
CA GLN A 82 34.54 5.41 0.26
C GLN A 82 34.89 3.99 -0.21
N ALA A 83 35.64 3.24 0.61
CA ALA A 83 36.06 1.87 0.30
C ALA A 83 34.88 0.92 0.04
N LEU A 84 33.72 1.21 0.62
CA LEU A 84 32.48 0.45 0.36
C LEU A 84 32.05 0.49 -1.11
N SER A 85 32.40 1.57 -1.82
CA SER A 85 32.05 1.75 -3.22
C SER A 85 33.12 1.25 -4.20
N CYS A 86 34.31 0.91 -3.70
CA CYS A 86 35.43 0.44 -4.51
C CYS A 86 35.33 -1.06 -4.86
N ALA A 87 35.97 -1.47 -5.96
CA ALA A 87 36.25 -2.88 -6.21
C ALA A 87 37.37 -3.35 -5.27
N VAL A 88 37.15 -4.49 -4.63
CA VAL A 88 38.10 -5.15 -3.73
C VAL A 88 38.32 -6.59 -4.19
N PRO A 89 39.03 -6.82 -5.30
CA PRO A 89 39.25 -8.17 -5.82
C PRO A 89 40.16 -9.00 -4.89
N VAL A 90 41.10 -8.34 -4.21
CA VAL A 90 41.99 -8.95 -3.22
C VAL A 90 41.91 -8.10 -1.95
N PRO A 91 41.11 -8.50 -0.95
CA PRO A 91 41.02 -7.77 0.30
C PRO A 91 42.37 -7.75 1.05
N PRO A 92 42.75 -6.62 1.67
CA PRO A 92 44.00 -6.51 2.43
C PRO A 92 43.98 -7.40 3.67
N ARG A 93 45.16 -7.83 4.12
CA ARG A 93 45.36 -8.60 5.34
C ARG A 93 45.58 -7.65 6.52
N TRP A 94 44.69 -7.70 7.51
CA TRP A 94 44.79 -6.86 8.71
C TRP A 94 45.17 -7.70 9.93
N PRO A 95 46.04 -7.20 10.84
CA PRO A 95 46.28 -7.88 12.11
C PRO A 95 44.99 -7.90 12.95
N ALA A 96 44.76 -8.98 13.69
CA ALA A 96 43.62 -9.07 14.59
C ALA A 96 43.84 -8.19 15.83
N LEU A 97 43.13 -7.08 15.94
CA LEU A 97 43.28 -6.11 17.03
C LEU A 97 42.36 -6.43 18.20
N VAL A 98 42.69 -5.89 19.36
CA VAL A 98 41.82 -5.80 20.54
C VAL A 98 41.24 -4.38 20.66
N GLN A 99 39.97 -4.26 21.05
CA GLN A 99 39.38 -2.95 21.39
C GLN A 99 39.90 -2.48 22.75
N VAL A 100 40.72 -1.44 22.76
CA VAL A 100 41.29 -0.83 23.98
C VAL A 100 40.49 0.42 24.32
N PRO A 101 40.04 0.61 25.58
CA PRO A 101 39.39 1.85 25.96
C PRO A 101 40.30 3.08 25.83
N ASP A 102 39.69 4.25 25.57
CA ASP A 102 40.40 5.53 25.54
C ASP A 102 41.18 5.76 26.84
N PRO A 103 42.37 6.39 26.80
CA PRO A 103 43.21 6.61 27.98
C PRO A 103 42.44 7.23 29.17
N GLU A 104 41.60 8.24 28.91
CA GLU A 104 40.78 8.92 29.92
C GLU A 104 39.67 8.04 30.51
N ALA A 105 39.27 7.00 29.78
CA ALA A 105 38.20 6.07 30.13
C ALA A 105 38.71 4.81 30.84
N ARG A 106 40.03 4.54 30.86
CA ARG A 106 40.60 3.31 31.44
C ARG A 106 40.44 3.26 32.95
N ALA A 107 40.06 2.09 33.47
CA ALA A 107 39.92 1.86 34.90
C ALA A 107 41.27 1.66 35.62
N LEU A 108 41.54 2.44 36.68
CA LEU A 108 42.69 2.31 37.59
C LEU A 108 42.33 1.51 38.86
N THR A 109 43.26 0.68 39.35
CA THR A 109 43.08 -0.18 40.55
C THR A 109 43.26 0.57 41.87
N ARG A 110 42.67 0.19 43.03
CA ARG A 110 41.98 -1.06 43.47
C ARG A 110 40.46 -0.87 43.68
N LEU A 111 39.64 -1.32 42.72
CA LEU A 111 38.16 -1.29 42.71
C LEU A 111 37.50 0.10 42.96
N HIS A 112 38.16 1.13 42.40
CA HIS A 112 37.81 2.55 42.15
C HIS A 112 38.08 3.58 43.25
N ARG A 113 38.91 4.60 42.91
CA ARG A 113 38.76 5.95 43.49
C ARG A 113 38.72 7.13 42.51
N ARG A 114 39.29 7.12 41.30
CA ARG A 114 39.11 8.20 40.27
C ARG A 114 39.35 7.64 38.85
N PRO A 115 38.76 8.24 37.78
CA PRO A 115 39.19 8.00 36.40
C PRO A 115 40.66 8.41 36.23
N CYS A 116 41.35 7.78 35.28
CA CYS A 116 42.71 8.14 34.89
C CYS A 116 42.79 9.66 34.62
N ASN A 117 43.73 10.37 35.25
CA ASN A 117 44.01 11.75 34.86
C ASN A 117 44.75 11.71 33.52
N ALA A 118 44.40 12.59 32.57
CA ALA A 118 44.96 12.64 31.20
C ALA A 118 46.49 12.76 31.10
N SER A 119 47.19 12.87 32.22
CA SER A 119 48.65 13.04 32.34
C SER A 119 49.38 11.74 32.74
N GLU A 120 48.68 10.66 33.11
CA GLU A 120 49.27 9.40 33.59
C GLU A 120 49.07 8.26 32.58
N ASN A 121 50.10 7.43 32.39
CA ASN A 121 50.09 6.31 31.44
C ASN A 121 49.30 5.12 32.03
N CYS A 122 47.97 5.15 31.91
CA CYS A 122 47.10 4.21 32.61
C CYS A 122 47.04 2.82 31.98
N PRO A 123 47.12 1.75 32.80
CA PRO A 123 47.12 0.37 32.31
C PRO A 123 45.75 -0.04 31.77
N ALA A 124 45.74 -0.88 30.75
CA ALA A 124 44.57 -1.57 30.26
C ALA A 124 44.30 -2.81 31.13
N THR A 125 43.17 -2.83 31.84
CA THR A 125 42.86 -3.87 32.82
C THR A 125 41.91 -4.93 32.23
N VAL A 126 42.19 -6.20 32.53
CA VAL A 126 41.36 -7.35 32.20
C VAL A 126 40.87 -8.01 33.48
N LEU A 127 39.59 -8.36 33.53
CA LEU A 127 38.99 -9.06 34.68
C LEU A 127 39.05 -10.57 34.48
N LEU A 128 39.37 -11.32 35.53
CA LEU A 128 39.57 -12.77 35.47
C LEU A 128 38.81 -13.46 36.60
N THR A 129 38.21 -14.60 36.31
CA THR A 129 37.66 -15.51 37.31
C THR A 129 37.78 -16.96 36.82
N GLY A 130 37.45 -17.92 37.68
CA GLY A 130 37.48 -19.34 37.37
C GLY A 130 37.37 -20.20 38.63
N GLN A 131 37.14 -21.50 38.50
CA GLN A 131 37.02 -22.38 39.66
C GLN A 131 38.34 -22.54 40.41
N ASN A 132 39.47 -22.57 39.68
CA ASN A 132 40.81 -22.62 40.26
C ASN A 132 41.51 -21.27 40.08
N ARG A 133 41.59 -20.50 41.16
CA ARG A 133 42.21 -19.18 41.20
C ARG A 133 43.67 -19.19 40.73
N GLN A 134 44.49 -20.13 41.21
CA GLN A 134 45.91 -20.17 40.85
C GLN A 134 46.10 -20.40 39.35
N LEU A 135 45.32 -21.34 38.78
CA LEU A 135 45.35 -21.63 37.35
C LEU A 135 44.88 -20.43 36.52
N ALA A 136 43.78 -19.79 36.91
CA ALA A 136 43.25 -18.62 36.22
C ALA A 136 44.18 -17.40 36.29
N GLU A 137 44.86 -17.17 37.43
CA GLU A 137 45.87 -16.11 37.57
C GLU A 137 47.10 -16.38 36.69
N VAL A 138 47.54 -17.64 36.57
CA VAL A 138 48.64 -18.03 35.66
C VAL A 138 48.23 -17.82 34.20
N LEU A 139 47.06 -18.33 33.79
CA LEU A 139 46.52 -18.11 32.44
C LEU A 139 46.37 -16.61 32.15
N GLY A 140 45.90 -15.84 33.13
CA GLY A 140 45.78 -14.39 33.07
C GLY A 140 47.06 -13.65 32.77
N ARG A 141 48.18 -14.08 33.35
CA ARG A 141 49.51 -13.52 33.04
C ARG A 141 49.99 -13.92 31.66
N LEU A 142 49.66 -15.13 31.22
CA LEU A 142 50.01 -15.65 29.88
C LEU A 142 49.17 -15.05 28.75
N LEU A 143 48.08 -14.32 29.04
CA LEU A 143 47.31 -13.57 28.04
C LEU A 143 48.16 -12.49 27.35
N PHE A 144 49.16 -11.96 28.05
CA PHE A 144 50.04 -10.90 27.57
C PHE A 144 51.49 -11.40 27.55
N PRO A 145 51.96 -12.01 26.45
CA PRO A 145 53.33 -12.46 26.35
C PRO A 145 54.30 -11.26 26.47
N PRO A 146 55.46 -11.41 27.12
CA PRO A 146 56.52 -10.42 27.04
C PRO A 146 56.99 -10.33 25.58
N ALA A 147 57.16 -9.12 25.07
CA ALA A 147 57.65 -8.96 23.70
C ALA A 147 59.06 -9.56 23.56
N PRO A 148 59.34 -10.32 22.48
CA PRO A 148 60.70 -10.75 22.17
C PRO A 148 61.63 -9.53 22.02
N VAL A 149 62.88 -9.66 22.46
CA VAL A 149 63.89 -8.57 22.46
C VAL A 149 64.11 -7.98 21.05
N GLN A 150 63.72 -8.68 19.98
CA GLN A 150 63.71 -8.19 18.60
C GLN A 150 62.77 -6.98 18.36
N TYR A 151 61.83 -6.68 19.25
CA TYR A 151 61.09 -5.39 19.24
C TYR A 151 62.00 -4.17 19.42
N ALA A 152 63.20 -4.34 20.00
CA ALA A 152 64.20 -3.29 20.12
C ALA A 152 64.93 -3.01 18.78
N LEU A 153 64.76 -3.85 17.76
CA LEU A 153 65.53 -3.83 16.51
C LEU A 153 64.64 -4.14 15.29
N VAL A 154 63.51 -3.44 15.13
CA VAL A 154 62.81 -3.43 13.82
C VAL A 154 63.66 -2.55 12.85
N PRO A 155 64.26 -3.12 11.79
CA PRO A 155 64.91 -2.34 10.74
C PRO A 155 63.85 -1.56 9.97
N ASP A 156 64.24 -0.43 9.38
CA ASP A 156 63.39 0.32 8.47
C ASP A 156 62.77 -0.60 7.41
N ALA A 157 61.45 -0.49 7.27
CA ALA A 157 60.58 -1.31 6.44
C ALA A 157 61.07 -1.42 4.99
N SER A 158 61.78 -2.49 4.67
CA SER A 158 62.22 -2.76 3.29
C SER A 158 61.62 -4.03 2.68
N ASN A 159 60.92 -4.89 3.43
CA ASN A 159 60.16 -6.02 2.87
C ASN A 159 58.80 -6.21 3.56
N SER A 160 57.74 -6.37 2.76
CA SER A 160 56.33 -6.23 3.12
C SER A 160 55.67 -7.44 3.80
N SER A 161 56.39 -8.56 3.99
CA SER A 161 55.85 -9.83 4.51
C SER A 161 56.13 -10.11 5.99
N ASP A 162 57.11 -9.44 6.61
CA ASP A 162 57.55 -9.78 7.97
C ASP A 162 56.64 -9.19 9.06
N TYR A 163 55.87 -8.15 8.75
CA TYR A 163 55.02 -7.45 9.74
C TYR A 163 53.86 -8.28 10.30
N LEU A 164 53.22 -9.13 9.49
CA LEU A 164 52.08 -9.93 9.95
C LEU A 164 52.51 -11.00 10.96
N ASP A 165 53.67 -11.61 10.72
CA ASP A 165 54.27 -12.58 11.64
C ASP A 165 54.63 -11.90 12.96
N GLU A 166 55.18 -10.69 12.91
CA GLU A 166 55.48 -9.89 14.12
C GLU A 166 54.20 -9.55 14.90
N PHE A 167 53.15 -9.01 14.27
CA PHE A 167 51.90 -8.67 14.96
C PHE A 167 51.13 -9.89 15.47
N SER A 168 51.36 -11.07 14.89
CA SER A 168 50.79 -12.31 15.40
C SER A 168 51.34 -12.69 16.78
N SER A 169 52.62 -12.34 17.04
CA SER A 169 53.39 -12.70 18.24
C SER A 169 53.17 -11.76 19.45
N VAL A 170 52.64 -10.56 19.23
CA VAL A 170 52.26 -9.60 20.28
C VAL A 170 50.77 -9.37 20.33
N VAL A 171 50.28 -8.64 21.33
CA VAL A 171 48.85 -8.31 21.44
C VAL A 171 48.61 -6.87 20.95
N PRO A 172 48.28 -6.67 19.66
CA PRO A 172 47.96 -5.35 19.15
C PRO A 172 46.53 -4.94 19.53
N GLY A 173 46.31 -3.65 19.72
CA GLY A 173 45.01 -3.09 20.05
C GLY A 173 44.84 -1.65 19.58
N SER A 174 43.62 -1.14 19.61
CA SER A 174 43.33 0.26 19.30
C SER A 174 42.07 0.73 20.00
N ASN A 175 41.99 2.04 20.24
CA ASN A 175 40.79 2.74 20.71
C ASN A 175 39.85 3.19 19.59
N SER A 176 40.28 3.12 18.32
CA SER A 176 39.41 3.50 17.22
C SER A 176 38.13 2.64 17.19
N LEU A 177 37.04 3.24 16.73
CA LEU A 177 35.76 2.54 16.59
C LEU A 177 35.84 1.52 15.45
N PRO A 178 35.32 0.30 15.63
CA PRO A 178 35.32 -0.71 14.58
C PRO A 178 34.45 -0.27 13.39
N ALA A 179 34.86 -0.67 12.19
CA ALA A 179 34.08 -0.49 10.97
C ALA A 179 33.05 -1.63 10.79
N HIS A 180 32.10 -1.44 9.88
CA HIS A 180 31.09 -2.45 9.50
C HIS A 180 31.60 -3.43 8.43
N VAL A 181 32.83 -3.24 7.94
CA VAL A 181 33.56 -4.11 7.02
C VAL A 181 35.04 -4.04 7.35
N LEU A 182 35.79 -5.08 7.02
CA LEU A 182 37.25 -5.21 7.17
C LEU A 182 38.03 -4.82 5.90
N PHE A 183 37.43 -4.06 4.97
CA PHE A 183 38.16 -3.56 3.79
C PHE A 183 39.23 -2.53 4.16
N ILE A 184 38.94 -1.68 5.15
CA ILE A 184 39.89 -0.74 5.74
C ILE A 184 39.75 -0.83 7.25
N GLU A 185 40.86 -1.10 7.95
CA GLU A 185 40.91 -1.07 9.42
C GLU A 185 41.11 0.38 9.92
N PRO A 186 40.11 1.00 10.59
CA PRO A 186 40.18 2.43 10.94
C PRO A 186 41.32 2.82 11.87
N SER A 187 41.90 1.88 12.63
CA SER A 187 43.09 2.16 13.46
C SER A 187 44.38 2.29 12.68
N LEU A 188 44.41 1.83 11.42
CA LEU A 188 45.60 1.74 10.58
C LEU A 188 45.51 2.71 9.39
N VAL A 189 44.63 3.70 9.45
CA VAL A 189 44.52 4.75 8.42
C VAL A 189 44.41 6.13 9.12
N PRO A 190 45.17 7.15 8.69
CA PRO A 190 45.07 8.51 9.25
C PRO A 190 43.66 9.09 9.07
N PRO A 191 43.13 9.93 9.99
CA PRO A 191 43.83 10.71 11.00
C PRO A 191 43.53 10.33 12.47
N GLN A 192 42.90 9.17 12.75
CA GLN A 192 42.27 8.91 14.06
C GLN A 192 42.77 7.67 14.82
N GLY A 193 43.64 6.85 14.24
CA GLY A 193 44.09 5.61 14.87
C GLY A 193 45.32 5.79 15.74
N THR A 194 45.19 5.59 17.06
CA THR A 194 46.35 5.25 17.90
C THR A 194 46.45 3.72 18.00
N PHE A 195 47.64 3.20 17.74
CA PHE A 195 47.93 1.77 17.75
C PHE A 195 48.63 1.41 19.06
N TYR A 196 48.08 0.46 19.80
CA TYR A 196 48.61 0.03 21.08
C TYR A 196 49.22 -1.37 21.00
N VAL A 197 50.30 -1.59 21.74
CA VAL A 197 50.76 -2.95 22.04
C VAL A 197 50.67 -3.20 23.52
N LEU A 198 49.91 -4.25 23.86
CA LEU A 198 49.59 -4.62 25.23
C LEU A 198 50.66 -5.56 25.78
N GLN A 199 51.37 -5.12 26.82
CA GLN A 199 52.45 -5.87 27.45
C GLN A 199 52.33 -5.85 28.97
N PRO A 200 52.83 -6.88 29.68
CA PRO A 200 52.78 -6.91 31.15
C PRO A 200 53.62 -5.79 31.79
N GLN A 201 54.72 -5.40 31.13
CA GLN A 201 55.58 -4.28 31.51
C GLN A 201 56.04 -3.57 30.22
N CYS A 202 55.86 -2.26 30.15
CA CYS A 202 56.32 -1.47 29.03
C CYS A 202 57.77 -1.05 29.24
N LEU A 203 58.64 -1.43 28.32
CA LEU A 203 60.07 -1.08 28.29
C LEU A 203 60.41 -0.07 27.17
N LEU A 204 59.46 0.25 26.29
CA LEU A 204 59.62 1.08 25.09
C LEU A 204 58.72 2.32 25.13
N ASP A 205 59.28 3.45 24.69
CA ASP A 205 58.55 4.70 24.41
C ASP A 205 57.80 4.64 23.06
N SER A 206 56.96 5.64 22.77
CA SER A 206 56.17 5.66 21.53
C SER A 206 57.06 5.75 20.28
N ARG A 207 56.69 5.00 19.23
CA ARG A 207 57.42 4.95 17.95
C ARG A 207 56.45 5.12 16.80
N ASN A 208 56.83 5.90 15.80
CA ASN A 208 56.06 6.00 14.56
C ASN A 208 56.34 4.79 13.68
N ILE A 209 55.28 4.12 13.23
CA ILE A 209 55.32 3.09 12.22
C ILE A 209 54.87 3.71 10.90
N SER A 210 55.75 3.68 9.92
CA SER A 210 55.41 3.93 8.52
C SER A 210 55.64 2.66 7.71
N GLY A 211 54.72 2.33 6.81
CA GLY A 211 54.78 1.09 6.04
C GLY A 211 53.69 1.01 4.99
N ASN A 212 53.66 -0.10 4.26
CA ASN A 212 52.67 -0.34 3.21
C ASN A 212 51.98 -1.70 3.43
N PHE A 213 50.68 -1.69 3.74
CA PHE A 213 49.88 -2.90 3.97
C PHE A 213 49.11 -3.27 2.71
N ASP A 214 49.60 -4.25 1.95
CA ASP A 214 49.01 -4.71 0.68
C ASP A 214 48.62 -3.53 -0.26
N GLY A 215 49.46 -2.48 -0.31
CA GLY A 215 49.28 -1.29 -1.16
C GLY A 215 48.68 -0.07 -0.47
N ILE A 216 48.27 -0.16 0.79
CA ILE A 216 47.76 0.98 1.58
C ILE A 216 48.89 1.61 2.41
N PRO A 217 49.22 2.90 2.21
CA PRO A 217 50.23 3.58 3.03
C PRO A 217 49.73 3.76 4.47
N LEU A 218 50.48 3.22 5.42
CA LEU A 218 50.26 3.36 6.85
C LEU A 218 51.20 4.44 7.39
N GLU A 219 50.64 5.33 8.20
CA GLU A 219 51.38 6.17 9.12
C GLU A 219 50.61 6.19 10.44
N SER A 220 51.17 5.59 11.49
CA SER A 220 50.51 5.51 12.80
C SER A 220 51.52 5.46 13.94
N GLU A 221 51.16 6.08 15.05
CA GLU A 221 51.96 6.05 16.29
C GLU A 221 51.64 4.77 17.08
N MET A 222 52.68 3.99 17.34
CA MET A 222 52.64 2.80 18.18
C MET A 222 53.02 3.17 19.62
N GLN A 223 52.12 2.87 20.56
CA GLN A 223 52.33 3.13 21.99
C GLN A 223 52.25 1.83 22.78
N CYS A 224 53.18 1.60 23.70
CA CYS A 224 53.07 0.49 24.65
C CYS A 224 52.06 0.84 25.75
N VAL A 225 51.14 -0.07 26.02
CA VAL A 225 50.18 0.05 27.12
C VAL A 225 50.36 -1.13 28.07
N GLN A 226 50.59 -0.82 29.35
CA GLN A 226 50.69 -1.85 30.37
C GLN A 226 49.35 -2.57 30.52
N ALA A 227 49.34 -3.90 30.39
CA ALA A 227 48.16 -4.71 30.52
C ALA A 227 48.17 -5.50 31.84
N LEU A 228 47.09 -5.38 32.63
CA LEU A 228 47.02 -5.96 33.98
C LEU A 228 45.83 -6.92 34.13
N PRO A 229 46.10 -8.22 34.40
CA PRO A 229 45.06 -9.17 34.79
C PRO A 229 44.62 -8.98 36.25
N LEU A 230 43.32 -8.91 36.51
CA LEU A 230 42.72 -8.68 37.84
C LEU A 230 41.75 -9.80 38.22
N TRP A 231 41.98 -10.41 39.38
CA TRP A 231 41.10 -11.43 39.93
C TRP A 231 39.74 -10.86 40.39
N CYS A 232 38.67 -11.59 40.08
CA CYS A 232 37.29 -11.37 40.53
C CYS A 232 36.75 -12.66 41.15
N ASP A 233 36.05 -12.54 42.29
CA ASP A 233 35.60 -13.71 43.05
C ASP A 233 34.47 -14.51 42.38
N ASN A 234 33.68 -13.88 41.50
CA ASN A 234 32.57 -14.54 40.82
C ASN A 234 32.30 -13.89 39.43
N PRO A 235 31.83 -14.61 38.40
CA PRO A 235 31.44 -14.03 37.10
C PRO A 235 30.40 -12.90 37.20
N SER A 236 29.52 -12.91 38.21
CA SER A 236 28.57 -11.81 38.44
C SER A 236 29.27 -10.48 38.72
N VAL A 237 30.45 -10.52 39.35
CA VAL A 237 31.29 -9.35 39.64
C VAL A 237 31.88 -8.80 38.34
N ILE A 238 32.37 -9.67 37.46
CA ILE A 238 32.85 -9.28 36.12
C ILE A 238 31.74 -8.55 35.36
N ASN A 239 30.55 -9.14 35.27
CA ASN A 239 29.43 -8.53 34.56
C ASN A 239 29.01 -7.17 35.16
N HIS A 240 28.96 -7.08 36.50
CA HIS A 240 28.66 -5.82 37.19
C HIS A 240 29.68 -4.72 36.90
N HIS A 241 30.98 -5.04 36.93
CA HIS A 241 32.04 -4.07 36.68
C HIS A 241 32.13 -3.64 35.22
N MET A 242 31.96 -4.58 34.27
CA MET A 242 31.87 -4.27 32.83
C MET A 242 30.71 -3.32 32.54
N PHE A 243 29.53 -3.56 33.12
CA PHE A 243 28.35 -2.71 32.93
C PHE A 243 28.49 -1.33 33.60
N LYS A 244 28.92 -1.27 34.87
CA LYS A 244 29.08 -0.03 35.63
C LYS A 244 30.20 0.86 35.09
N GLY A 245 31.23 0.24 34.49
CA GLY A 245 32.34 0.92 33.85
C GLY A 245 31.94 1.68 32.59
N TYR A 246 30.89 1.22 31.91
CA TYR A 246 30.43 1.83 30.67
C TYR A 246 29.61 3.11 30.89
N LYS A 247 29.75 4.07 29.96
CA LYS A 247 29.13 5.41 30.02
C LYS A 247 27.62 5.40 30.25
N GLY A 248 26.90 4.38 29.74
CA GLY A 248 25.46 4.21 29.93
C GLY A 248 25.04 3.65 31.30
N GLY A 249 25.90 2.83 31.93
CA GLY A 249 25.66 2.25 33.25
C GLY A 249 26.08 3.16 34.42
N ASN A 250 26.91 4.18 34.17
CA ASN A 250 27.36 5.11 35.19
C ASN A 250 26.48 6.37 35.27
N LYS A 251 25.74 6.52 36.38
CA LYS A 251 24.93 7.73 36.67
C LYS A 251 25.74 9.04 36.66
N ARG A 252 27.06 8.99 36.88
CA ARG A 252 27.96 10.16 36.90
C ARG A 252 28.54 10.53 35.53
N ARG A 253 28.18 9.82 34.44
CA ARG A 253 28.70 10.01 33.06
C ARG A 253 30.23 9.98 32.93
N ARG A 254 30.94 9.35 33.88
CA ARG A 254 32.40 9.11 33.80
C ARG A 254 32.63 7.66 33.34
N SER A 255 33.43 7.44 32.32
CA SER A 255 33.77 6.09 31.84
C SER A 255 34.92 5.51 32.68
N ASN A 256 34.75 4.28 33.13
CA ASN A 256 35.76 3.48 33.83
C ASN A 256 35.75 2.07 33.21
N GLU A 257 36.22 2.00 31.98
CA GLU A 257 36.10 0.85 31.11
C GLU A 257 37.26 -0.13 31.32
N PHE A 258 36.91 -1.42 31.24
CA PHE A 258 37.83 -2.54 31.24
C PHE A 258 37.97 -3.06 29.82
N LEU A 259 39.11 -3.65 29.49
CA LEU A 259 39.39 -4.16 28.14
C LEU A 259 38.52 -5.38 27.80
N ALA A 260 38.49 -6.37 28.69
CA ALA A 260 37.67 -7.58 28.56
C ALA A 260 37.57 -8.28 29.92
N GLY A 261 36.64 -9.24 30.02
CA GLY A 261 36.57 -10.20 31.12
C GLY A 261 36.79 -11.64 30.64
N TYR A 262 37.45 -12.48 31.42
CA TYR A 262 37.60 -13.90 31.17
C TYR A 262 37.15 -14.72 32.39
N ASP A 263 36.43 -15.80 32.14
CA ASP A 263 36.08 -16.81 33.13
C ASP A 263 36.57 -18.15 32.59
N PHE A 264 37.58 -18.71 33.26
CA PHE A 264 38.17 -19.97 32.87
C PHE A 264 37.43 -21.20 33.43
N LEU A 265 36.27 -21.02 34.09
CA LEU A 265 35.36 -22.10 34.50
C LEU A 265 36.12 -23.29 35.15
N ASP A 266 35.87 -24.52 34.69
CA ASP A 266 36.54 -25.77 35.10
C ASP A 266 37.71 -26.16 34.17
N THR A 267 38.38 -25.18 33.56
CA THR A 267 39.52 -25.41 32.67
C THR A 267 40.61 -26.26 33.34
N SER A 268 41.07 -27.28 32.61
CA SER A 268 42.06 -28.27 33.04
C SER A 268 42.89 -28.74 31.85
N LYS A 269 43.95 -29.53 32.05
CA LYS A 269 44.83 -30.00 30.96
C LYS A 269 44.11 -30.66 29.77
N ARG A 270 42.92 -31.24 29.97
CA ARG A 270 42.14 -31.94 28.93
C ARG A 270 40.90 -31.17 28.45
N ARG A 271 40.52 -30.08 29.13
CA ARG A 271 39.26 -29.35 28.87
C ARG A 271 39.55 -27.86 28.93
N PHE A 272 39.33 -27.16 27.82
CA PHE A 272 39.45 -25.71 27.74
C PHE A 272 38.05 -25.10 27.67
N HIS A 273 37.57 -24.58 28.81
CA HIS A 273 36.26 -23.94 28.92
C HIS A 273 36.46 -22.48 29.30
N VAL A 274 36.09 -21.56 28.42
CA VAL A 274 36.28 -20.13 28.65
C VAL A 274 35.06 -19.33 28.22
N TYR A 275 34.65 -18.39 29.06
CA TYR A 275 33.76 -17.29 28.65
C TYR A 275 34.59 -16.01 28.52
N VAL A 276 34.34 -15.28 27.43
CA VAL A 276 34.97 -13.98 27.15
C VAL A 276 33.89 -12.91 27.12
N TRP A 277 33.97 -11.96 28.05
CA TRP A 277 33.12 -10.77 28.07
C TRP A 277 33.81 -9.65 27.32
N TYR A 278 33.09 -9.07 26.36
CA TYR A 278 33.51 -7.91 25.60
C TYR A 278 32.38 -6.86 25.61
N ASN A 279 32.71 -5.62 25.27
CA ASN A 279 31.71 -4.56 25.19
C ASN A 279 30.99 -4.62 23.83
N SER A 280 29.72 -5.05 23.83
CA SER A 280 28.89 -5.09 22.63
C SER A 280 28.37 -3.72 22.18
N SER A 281 28.48 -2.68 23.00
CA SER A 281 27.97 -1.34 22.67
C SER A 281 28.67 -0.72 21.45
N PHE A 282 29.89 -1.18 21.14
CA PHE A 282 30.61 -0.78 19.92
C PHE A 282 29.95 -1.30 18.64
N SER A 283 29.04 -2.27 18.74
CA SER A 283 28.28 -2.86 17.62
C SER A 283 27.34 -1.86 16.95
N ARG A 284 26.95 -0.79 17.68
CA ARG A 284 25.93 0.19 17.27
C ARG A 284 24.62 -0.44 16.79
N ASP A 285 24.27 -1.59 17.38
CA ASP A 285 23.07 -2.34 17.04
C ASP A 285 21.82 -1.64 17.59
N ASN A 286 21.34 -0.65 16.84
CA ASN A 286 20.13 0.11 17.13
C ASN A 286 18.98 -0.27 16.16
N GLY A 287 19.13 -1.34 15.37
CA GLY A 287 18.17 -1.76 14.33
C GLY A 287 18.10 -0.88 13.07
N HIS A 288 18.77 0.29 13.06
CA HIS A 288 18.71 1.26 11.95
C HIS A 288 20.04 1.44 11.18
N HIS A 289 21.13 0.82 11.64
CA HIS A 289 22.46 0.93 11.04
C HIS A 289 23.08 -0.45 10.83
N SER A 290 24.01 -0.58 9.88
CA SER A 290 24.79 -1.80 9.68
C SER A 290 25.62 -2.10 10.94
N MET A 291 25.57 -3.35 11.39
CA MET A 291 26.33 -3.81 12.55
C MET A 291 27.84 -3.69 12.29
N THR A 292 28.61 -3.28 13.29
CA THR A 292 30.08 -3.21 13.18
C THR A 292 30.74 -4.57 13.46
N VAL A 293 31.88 -4.82 12.82
CA VAL A 293 32.67 -6.02 13.03
C VAL A 293 33.48 -5.86 14.32
N LEU A 294 33.02 -6.51 15.39
CA LEU A 294 33.68 -6.42 16.69
C LEU A 294 35.01 -7.20 16.73
N ARG A 295 35.99 -6.65 17.44
CA ARG A 295 37.35 -7.16 17.64
C ARG A 295 37.44 -8.34 18.64
N VAL A 296 36.55 -9.32 18.51
CA VAL A 296 36.43 -10.47 19.45
C VAL A 296 37.45 -11.57 19.15
N ALA A 297 37.80 -11.77 17.87
CA ALA A 297 38.69 -12.85 17.43
C ALA A 297 40.04 -12.86 18.18
N ARG A 298 40.64 -11.68 18.41
CA ARG A 298 41.92 -11.58 19.14
C ARG A 298 41.78 -11.93 20.62
N LEU A 299 40.67 -11.57 21.27
CA LEU A 299 40.43 -11.92 22.68
C LEU A 299 40.37 -13.44 22.88
N VAL A 300 39.68 -14.15 21.98
CA VAL A 300 39.60 -15.61 22.02
C VAL A 300 40.96 -16.26 21.71
N ASN A 301 41.69 -15.69 20.75
CA ASN A 301 43.03 -16.14 20.40
C ASN A 301 44.00 -16.04 21.59
N MET A 302 43.99 -14.91 22.32
CA MET A 302 44.84 -14.72 23.51
C MET A 302 44.58 -15.79 24.58
N ALA A 303 43.31 -16.08 24.89
CA ALA A 303 42.96 -17.11 25.87
C ALA A 303 43.39 -18.52 25.42
N SER A 304 43.23 -18.81 24.13
CA SER A 304 43.61 -20.10 23.54
C SER A 304 45.13 -20.30 23.56
N THR A 305 45.88 -19.28 23.18
CA THR A 305 47.35 -19.29 23.22
C THR A 305 47.88 -19.38 24.65
N ALA A 306 47.28 -18.67 25.61
CA ALA A 306 47.65 -18.78 27.03
C ALA A 306 47.45 -20.21 27.57
N TYR A 307 46.36 -20.86 27.20
CA TYR A 307 46.08 -22.25 27.58
C TYR A 307 47.08 -23.24 26.96
N LEU A 308 47.37 -23.09 25.67
CA LEU A 308 48.34 -23.94 24.97
C LEU A 308 49.76 -23.76 25.49
N ASN A 309 50.18 -22.52 25.78
CA ASN A 309 51.49 -22.26 26.38
C ASN A 309 51.63 -22.92 27.76
N LEU A 310 50.55 -22.93 28.56
CA LEU A 310 50.57 -23.52 29.90
C LEU A 310 50.68 -25.06 29.87
N PHE A 311 49.93 -25.72 28.98
CA PHE A 311 49.81 -27.20 28.99
C PHE A 311 50.56 -27.92 27.86
N GLY A 312 50.81 -27.25 26.75
CA GLY A 312 51.52 -27.75 25.57
C GLY A 312 53.01 -27.39 25.54
N GLY A 313 53.46 -26.43 26.34
CA GLY A 313 54.85 -25.98 26.43
C GLY A 313 55.06 -24.56 25.87
N GLN A 314 56.17 -23.91 26.21
CA GLN A 314 56.42 -22.48 25.95
C GLN A 314 56.45 -22.08 24.46
N ASN A 315 56.53 -23.04 23.53
CA ASN A 315 56.59 -22.79 22.08
C ASN A 315 55.31 -23.20 21.35
N VAL A 316 54.24 -23.56 22.08
CA VAL A 316 52.98 -24.02 21.49
C VAL A 316 51.95 -22.91 21.58
N GLU A 317 51.80 -22.17 20.49
CA GLU A 317 50.86 -21.06 20.37
C GLU A 317 49.87 -21.26 19.21
N MET A 318 48.69 -20.67 19.35
CA MET A 318 47.72 -20.58 18.26
C MET A 318 47.93 -19.23 17.57
N ARG A 319 48.72 -19.18 16.50
CA ARG A 319 48.98 -17.92 15.78
C ARG A 319 47.76 -17.48 14.97
N LEU A 320 47.28 -16.26 15.24
CA LEU A 320 46.31 -15.57 14.39
C LEU A 320 47.06 -14.49 13.62
N GLU A 321 47.50 -14.85 12.41
CA GLU A 321 48.33 -14.00 11.54
C GLU A 321 47.55 -12.76 11.04
N TYR A 322 46.33 -12.96 10.52
CA TYR A 322 45.53 -11.87 9.99
C TYR A 322 44.03 -12.19 9.95
N LEU A 323 43.23 -11.14 9.75
CA LEU A 323 41.82 -11.17 9.36
C LEU A 323 41.70 -10.62 7.95
N LYS A 324 40.77 -11.19 7.17
CA LYS A 324 40.53 -10.82 5.78
C LYS A 324 39.06 -11.01 5.43
N GLU A 325 38.50 -10.04 4.73
CA GLU A 325 37.13 -10.08 4.20
C GLU A 325 37.05 -10.93 2.92
N MET A 326 35.84 -11.24 2.45
CA MET A 326 35.63 -11.83 1.12
C MET A 326 35.83 -10.81 -0.01
N PRO A 327 36.32 -11.23 -1.19
CA PRO A 327 36.40 -10.37 -2.37
C PRO A 327 35.06 -9.75 -2.74
N LYS A 328 35.10 -8.50 -3.20
CA LYS A 328 33.91 -7.72 -3.54
C LYS A 328 34.10 -6.96 -4.86
N ALA A 329 33.08 -6.94 -5.71
CA ALA A 329 33.03 -6.08 -6.91
C ALA A 329 32.74 -4.62 -6.55
N ALA A 330 33.08 -3.67 -7.43
CA ALA A 330 32.70 -2.28 -7.25
C ALA A 330 31.16 -2.16 -7.22
N THR A 331 30.63 -1.60 -6.13
CA THR A 331 29.19 -1.34 -5.98
C THR A 331 29.01 0.15 -5.78
N PRO A 332 28.51 0.91 -6.78
CA PRO A 332 28.20 2.32 -6.56
C PRO A 332 27.12 2.43 -5.48
N MET A 333 27.30 3.35 -4.52
CA MET A 333 26.23 3.70 -3.58
C MET A 333 25.13 4.39 -4.37
N ARG A 334 24.08 3.66 -4.73
CA ARG A 334 22.89 4.21 -5.39
C ARG A 334 21.72 4.11 -4.43
N LEU A 335 21.17 5.26 -4.03
CA LEU A 335 19.84 5.31 -3.44
C LEU A 335 18.87 5.27 -4.60
N ASP A 336 18.29 4.11 -4.84
CA ASP A 336 17.25 4.02 -5.85
C ASP A 336 15.94 4.51 -5.25
N LEU A 337 15.50 5.71 -5.60
CA LEU A 337 14.20 6.23 -5.19
C LEU A 337 13.07 5.28 -5.61
N THR A 338 13.24 4.43 -6.63
CA THR A 338 12.24 3.43 -6.97
C THR A 338 12.14 2.32 -5.92
N THR A 339 13.22 2.04 -5.18
CA THR A 339 13.23 1.19 -3.98
C THR A 339 12.80 1.94 -2.71
N LEU A 340 13.10 3.24 -2.61
CA LEU A 340 12.71 4.08 -1.47
C LEU A 340 11.21 4.45 -1.49
N LEU A 341 10.60 4.54 -2.67
CA LEU A 341 9.17 4.75 -2.85
C LEU A 341 8.35 3.45 -2.74
N ASP A 342 9.02 2.29 -2.77
CA ASP A 342 8.44 0.95 -2.58
C ASP A 342 7.08 0.71 -3.28
N ALA A 343 6.31 -0.28 -2.83
CA ALA A 343 4.99 -0.62 -3.33
C ALA A 343 3.96 0.52 -3.19
N LEU A 344 4.18 1.47 -2.28
CA LEU A 344 3.21 2.51 -1.92
C LEU A 344 2.85 3.44 -3.10
N PHE A 345 3.80 3.86 -3.92
CA PHE A 345 3.47 4.79 -5.01
C PHE A 345 2.81 4.09 -6.19
N PHE A 346 3.24 2.86 -6.49
CA PHE A 346 2.62 2.03 -7.53
C PHE A 346 1.21 1.59 -7.13
N THR A 347 0.97 1.35 -5.85
CA THR A 347 -0.39 1.06 -5.36
C THR A 347 -1.29 2.28 -5.50
N TRP A 348 -0.83 3.49 -5.17
CA TRP A 348 -1.58 4.72 -5.41
C TRP A 348 -1.94 4.92 -6.87
N THR A 349 -0.99 4.81 -7.81
CA THR A 349 -1.28 5.04 -9.24
C THR A 349 -2.34 4.07 -9.75
N VAL A 350 -2.23 2.78 -9.40
CA VAL A 350 -3.19 1.76 -9.81
C VAL A 350 -4.56 1.98 -9.16
N GLN A 351 -4.61 2.41 -7.89
CA GLN A 351 -5.86 2.55 -7.14
C GLN A 351 -6.60 3.88 -7.39
N LEU A 352 -5.95 4.89 -7.98
CA LEU A 352 -6.58 6.17 -8.38
C LEU A 352 -7.70 6.01 -9.42
N LEU A 353 -7.78 4.87 -10.12
CA LEU A 353 -8.92 4.55 -11.00
C LEU A 353 -10.23 4.34 -10.23
N LEU A 354 -10.17 3.86 -8.98
CA LEU A 354 -11.35 3.54 -8.18
C LEU A 354 -12.23 4.79 -7.91
N PRO A 355 -11.72 5.92 -7.38
CA PRO A 355 -12.51 7.13 -7.20
C PRO A 355 -13.15 7.64 -8.49
N VAL A 356 -12.47 7.53 -9.64
CA VAL A 356 -12.98 7.98 -10.94
C VAL A 356 -14.22 7.17 -11.35
N ILE A 357 -14.13 5.84 -11.24
CA ILE A 357 -15.25 4.93 -11.54
C ILE A 357 -16.41 5.17 -10.56
N LEU A 358 -16.11 5.27 -9.27
CA LEU A 358 -17.09 5.51 -8.21
C LEU A 358 -17.84 6.83 -8.43
N THR A 359 -17.12 7.91 -8.74
CA THR A 359 -17.69 9.24 -9.01
C THR A 359 -18.67 9.20 -10.17
N TYR A 360 -18.33 8.50 -11.26
CA TYR A 360 -19.21 8.36 -12.41
C TYR A 360 -20.50 7.59 -12.06
N LEU A 361 -20.38 6.47 -11.36
CA LEU A 361 -21.52 5.65 -10.94
C LEU A 361 -22.46 6.42 -10.00
N VAL A 362 -21.90 7.14 -9.03
CA VAL A 362 -22.68 7.96 -8.09
C VAL A 362 -23.28 9.17 -8.80
N TYR A 363 -22.60 9.76 -9.79
CA TYR A 363 -23.15 10.85 -10.60
C TYR A 363 -24.37 10.41 -11.41
N GLU A 364 -24.32 9.24 -12.07
CA GLU A 364 -25.48 8.69 -12.79
C GLU A 364 -26.67 8.41 -11.84
N LYS A 365 -26.38 8.01 -10.60
CA LYS A 365 -27.37 7.76 -9.55
C LYS A 365 -27.97 9.05 -9.00
N GLU A 366 -27.14 10.04 -8.63
CA GLU A 366 -27.56 11.34 -8.08
C GLU A 366 -28.45 12.10 -9.07
N GLN A 367 -28.05 12.13 -10.35
CA GLN A 367 -28.82 12.76 -11.42
C GLN A 367 -30.00 11.91 -11.91
N ARG A 368 -30.23 10.71 -11.33
CA ARG A 368 -31.31 9.77 -11.72
C ARG A 368 -31.30 9.38 -13.20
N LEU A 369 -30.14 9.43 -13.84
CA LEU A 369 -29.97 9.11 -15.26
C LEU A 369 -30.20 7.61 -15.50
N ARG A 370 -29.77 6.75 -14.58
CA ARG A 370 -30.04 5.30 -14.64
C ARG A 370 -31.54 4.98 -14.68
N LEU A 371 -32.31 5.68 -13.87
CA LEU A 371 -33.75 5.53 -13.79
C LEU A 371 -34.44 6.01 -15.06
N MET A 372 -33.94 7.10 -15.66
CA MET A 372 -34.40 7.53 -16.98
C MET A 372 -34.14 6.48 -18.06
N MET A 373 -32.97 5.85 -18.05
CA MET A 373 -32.66 4.76 -18.98
C MET A 373 -33.61 3.57 -18.79
N LYS A 374 -33.97 3.22 -17.54
CA LYS A 374 -34.99 2.20 -17.24
C LYS A 374 -36.37 2.59 -17.78
N MET A 375 -36.80 3.84 -17.59
CA MET A 375 -38.07 4.35 -18.12
C MET A 375 -38.16 4.28 -19.66
N HIS A 376 -37.01 4.27 -20.35
CA HIS A 376 -36.93 4.08 -21.80
C HIS A 376 -36.78 2.62 -22.23
N GLY A 377 -36.89 1.68 -21.29
CA GLY A 377 -36.91 0.24 -21.53
C GLY A 377 -35.56 -0.46 -21.37
N LEU A 378 -34.54 0.17 -20.77
CA LEU A 378 -33.29 -0.51 -20.41
C LEU A 378 -33.53 -1.52 -19.29
N LYS A 379 -33.14 -2.78 -19.52
CA LYS A 379 -33.09 -3.80 -18.48
C LYS A 379 -31.83 -3.62 -17.61
N ASP A 380 -31.84 -4.11 -16.38
CA ASP A 380 -30.69 -3.99 -15.46
C ASP A 380 -29.44 -4.76 -15.93
N ALA A 381 -29.61 -5.97 -16.48
CA ALA A 381 -28.50 -6.79 -16.97
C ALA A 381 -27.65 -6.11 -18.07
N PRO A 382 -28.23 -5.56 -19.17
CA PRO A 382 -27.42 -4.85 -20.16
C PRO A 382 -26.73 -3.61 -19.58
N TYR A 383 -27.35 -2.87 -18.66
CA TYR A 383 -26.67 -1.76 -17.98
C TYR A 383 -25.39 -2.21 -17.28
N TRP A 384 -25.48 -3.26 -16.46
CA TRP A 384 -24.32 -3.81 -15.74
C TRP A 384 -23.22 -4.28 -16.71
N LEU A 385 -23.57 -5.08 -17.72
CA LEU A 385 -22.60 -5.62 -18.67
C LEU A 385 -21.83 -4.50 -19.41
N ILE A 386 -22.54 -3.48 -19.87
CA ILE A 386 -21.93 -2.41 -20.67
C ILE A 386 -21.11 -1.48 -19.79
N SER A 387 -21.62 -1.12 -18.61
CA SER A 387 -20.89 -0.27 -17.67
C SER A 387 -19.62 -0.98 -17.20
N TYR A 388 -19.70 -2.27 -16.88
CA TYR A 388 -18.54 -3.08 -16.51
C TYR A 388 -17.52 -3.19 -17.65
N ALA A 389 -17.97 -3.58 -18.85
CA ALA A 389 -17.09 -3.69 -20.01
C ALA A 389 -16.44 -2.35 -20.40
N TYR A 390 -17.20 -1.25 -20.28
CA TYR A 390 -16.70 0.10 -20.51
C TYR A 390 -15.57 0.46 -19.52
N PHE A 391 -15.78 0.28 -18.22
CA PHE A 391 -14.74 0.55 -17.23
C PHE A 391 -13.55 -0.39 -17.38
N LEU A 392 -13.78 -1.67 -17.67
CA LEU A 392 -12.70 -2.62 -17.94
C LEU A 392 -11.85 -2.19 -19.14
N SER A 393 -12.47 -1.75 -20.23
CA SER A 393 -11.74 -1.27 -21.42
C SER A 393 -10.92 -0.02 -21.13
N LEU A 394 -11.47 0.93 -20.38
CA LEU A 394 -10.80 2.18 -20.00
C LEU A 394 -9.61 1.88 -19.06
N SER A 395 -9.83 1.07 -18.04
CA SER A 395 -8.80 0.69 -17.07
C SER A 395 -7.68 -0.14 -17.70
N THR A 396 -8.00 -1.04 -18.63
CA THR A 396 -6.99 -1.82 -19.36
C THR A 396 -6.12 -0.92 -20.23
N ALA A 397 -6.71 0.05 -20.93
CA ALA A 397 -5.95 1.03 -21.72
C ALA A 397 -5.04 1.89 -20.84
N TYR A 398 -5.53 2.32 -19.67
CA TYR A 398 -4.73 3.05 -18.69
C TYR A 398 -3.53 2.23 -18.19
N MET A 399 -3.76 0.97 -17.79
CA MET A 399 -2.68 0.11 -17.29
C MET A 399 -1.65 -0.24 -18.36
N PHE A 400 -2.09 -0.46 -19.60
CA PHE A 400 -1.18 -0.68 -20.71
C PHE A 400 -0.29 0.54 -20.96
N PHE A 401 -0.87 1.74 -20.95
CA PHE A 401 -0.09 2.99 -21.06
C PHE A 401 0.90 3.15 -19.89
N PHE A 402 0.45 2.88 -18.66
CA PHE A 402 1.30 2.95 -17.46
C PHE A 402 2.49 1.98 -17.54
N MET A 403 2.26 0.72 -17.95
CA MET A 403 3.32 -0.27 -18.14
C MET A 403 4.32 0.15 -19.22
N ILE A 404 3.86 0.63 -20.38
CA ILE A 404 4.74 1.10 -21.46
C ILE A 404 5.57 2.29 -20.99
N SER A 405 4.95 3.27 -20.32
CA SER A 405 5.69 4.43 -19.80
C SER A 405 6.72 4.02 -18.76
N GLY A 406 6.37 3.11 -17.85
CA GLY A 406 7.27 2.61 -16.82
C GLY A 406 8.45 1.84 -17.41
N PHE A 407 8.22 1.05 -18.47
CA PHE A 407 9.27 0.38 -19.22
C PHE A 407 10.19 1.36 -19.96
N ALA A 408 9.63 2.36 -20.64
CA ALA A 408 10.38 3.38 -21.37
C ALA A 408 11.28 4.20 -20.44
N ILE A 409 10.75 4.55 -19.27
CA ILE A 409 11.47 5.28 -18.22
C ILE A 409 12.55 4.42 -17.56
N GLY A 410 12.31 3.12 -17.44
CA GLY A 410 13.28 2.18 -16.92
C GLY A 410 13.13 1.82 -15.45
N LEU A 411 11.88 1.77 -15.00
CA LEU A 411 11.56 1.24 -13.68
C LEU A 411 11.73 -0.28 -13.66
N ASP A 412 12.44 -0.78 -12.65
CA ASP A 412 12.79 -2.19 -12.52
C ASP A 412 11.60 -3.12 -12.41
N ILE A 413 10.57 -2.70 -11.68
CA ILE A 413 9.35 -3.47 -11.47
C ILE A 413 8.77 -3.91 -12.81
N PHE A 414 8.84 -3.05 -13.84
CA PHE A 414 8.35 -3.33 -15.18
C PHE A 414 9.37 -4.02 -16.09
N ARG A 415 10.68 -3.77 -15.92
CA ARG A 415 11.74 -4.33 -16.78
C ARG A 415 12.21 -5.73 -16.37
N LEU A 416 12.36 -5.99 -15.08
CA LEU A 416 13.00 -7.21 -14.57
C LEU A 416 12.02 -8.35 -14.37
N ASN A 417 10.78 -8.05 -13.98
CA ASN A 417 9.73 -9.06 -13.81
C ASN A 417 9.12 -9.48 -15.15
N SER A 418 8.58 -10.69 -15.23
CA SER A 418 7.95 -11.16 -16.46
C SER A 418 6.63 -10.43 -16.78
N TYR A 419 6.47 -9.98 -18.03
CA TYR A 419 5.30 -9.23 -18.48
C TYR A 419 3.99 -10.01 -18.35
N SER A 420 4.02 -11.33 -18.49
CA SER A 420 2.83 -12.18 -18.35
C SER A 420 2.27 -12.16 -16.93
N ILE A 421 3.14 -12.20 -15.90
CA ILE A 421 2.72 -12.16 -14.49
C ILE A 421 2.18 -10.77 -14.15
N GLN A 422 2.88 -9.71 -14.57
CA GLN A 422 2.41 -8.33 -14.38
C GLN A 422 1.04 -8.10 -15.03
N SER A 423 0.87 -8.56 -16.27
CA SER A 423 -0.39 -8.38 -17.01
C SER A 423 -1.55 -9.12 -16.34
N LEU A 424 -1.32 -10.34 -15.87
CA LEU A 424 -2.31 -11.11 -15.12
C LEU A 424 -2.68 -10.43 -13.80
N PHE A 425 -1.67 -9.97 -13.05
CA PHE A 425 -1.86 -9.24 -11.80
C PHE A 425 -2.69 -8.00 -11.98
N TYR A 426 -2.29 -7.10 -12.87
CA TYR A 426 -3.05 -5.88 -13.11
C TYR A 426 -4.45 -6.17 -13.65
N PHE A 427 -4.63 -7.19 -14.49
CA PHE A 427 -5.96 -7.59 -14.95
C PHE A 427 -6.89 -7.97 -13.78
N ILE A 428 -6.42 -8.78 -12.83
CA ILE A 428 -7.21 -9.14 -11.64
C ILE A 428 -7.47 -7.91 -10.77
N CYS A 429 -6.45 -7.09 -10.52
CA CYS A 429 -6.56 -5.83 -9.75
C CYS A 429 -7.64 -4.91 -10.33
N LEU A 430 -7.66 -4.73 -11.65
CA LEU A 430 -8.63 -3.86 -12.33
C LEU A 430 -10.06 -4.38 -12.16
N ASN A 431 -10.28 -5.69 -12.31
CA ASN A 431 -11.59 -6.29 -12.12
C ASN A 431 -12.08 -6.10 -10.67
N LEU A 432 -11.20 -6.33 -9.70
CA LEU A 432 -11.51 -6.16 -8.27
C LEU A 432 -11.89 -4.71 -7.94
N GLN A 433 -11.15 -3.72 -8.46
CA GLN A 433 -11.46 -2.31 -8.27
C GLN A 433 -12.81 -1.90 -8.88
N ILE A 434 -13.12 -2.38 -10.09
CA ILE A 434 -14.41 -2.09 -10.74
C ILE A 434 -15.55 -2.61 -9.88
N VAL A 435 -15.46 -3.86 -9.44
CA VAL A 435 -16.48 -4.48 -8.57
C VAL A 435 -16.62 -3.73 -7.25
N LEU A 436 -15.50 -3.36 -6.62
CA LEU A 436 -15.52 -2.54 -5.41
C LEU A 436 -16.20 -1.19 -5.64
N ALA A 437 -15.98 -0.53 -6.78
CA ALA A 437 -16.67 0.72 -7.12
C ALA A 437 -18.19 0.53 -7.26
N PHE A 438 -18.64 -0.56 -7.89
CA PHE A 438 -20.06 -0.90 -7.97
C PHE A 438 -20.68 -1.13 -6.59
N LEU A 439 -19.96 -1.85 -5.72
CA LEU A 439 -20.38 -2.07 -4.34
C LEU A 439 -20.51 -0.75 -3.58
N LEU A 440 -19.46 0.09 -3.61
CA LEU A 440 -19.42 1.38 -2.92
C LEU A 440 -20.47 2.36 -3.46
N ALA A 441 -20.76 2.35 -4.76
CA ALA A 441 -21.79 3.20 -5.37
C ALA A 441 -23.20 2.90 -4.83
N SER A 442 -23.45 1.70 -4.30
CA SER A 442 -24.73 1.37 -3.66
C SER A 442 -24.96 2.17 -2.36
N PHE A 443 -23.90 2.48 -1.62
CA PHE A 443 -23.96 3.17 -0.32
C PHE A 443 -24.03 4.70 -0.43
N PHE A 444 -23.47 5.28 -1.48
CA PHE A 444 -23.42 6.74 -1.62
C PHE A 444 -24.60 7.30 -2.41
N SER A 445 -25.11 8.46 -1.96
CA SER A 445 -26.17 9.22 -2.65
C SER A 445 -25.69 10.54 -3.24
N SER A 446 -24.55 11.07 -2.78
CA SER A 446 -23.96 12.33 -3.25
C SER A 446 -22.56 12.09 -3.80
N VAL A 447 -22.28 12.67 -4.97
CA VAL A 447 -20.98 12.59 -5.64
C VAL A 447 -19.86 13.16 -4.78
N LYS A 448 -20.07 14.31 -4.12
CA LYS A 448 -19.02 14.97 -3.31
C LYS A 448 -18.53 14.12 -2.14
N ILE A 449 -19.44 13.39 -1.50
CA ILE A 449 -19.11 12.50 -0.37
C ILE A 449 -18.38 11.26 -0.91
N ALA A 450 -18.87 10.68 -2.01
CA ALA A 450 -18.26 9.52 -2.63
C ALA A 450 -16.84 9.80 -3.13
N THR A 451 -16.58 10.98 -3.71
CA THR A 451 -15.25 11.37 -4.17
C THR A 451 -14.26 11.46 -3.01
N VAL A 452 -14.64 12.13 -1.91
CA VAL A 452 -13.76 12.32 -0.75
C VAL A 452 -13.45 10.99 -0.08
N ILE A 453 -14.48 10.17 0.17
CA ILE A 453 -14.28 8.85 0.79
C ILE A 453 -13.49 7.91 -0.12
N GLY A 454 -13.70 7.98 -1.43
CA GLY A 454 -12.91 7.22 -2.41
C GLY A 454 -11.42 7.56 -2.32
N TYR A 455 -11.04 8.84 -2.28
CA TYR A 455 -9.64 9.25 -2.12
C TYR A 455 -9.08 8.89 -0.74
N ILE A 456 -9.86 9.07 0.34
CA ILE A 456 -9.44 8.65 1.69
C ILE A 456 -9.17 7.14 1.71
N TYR A 457 -9.99 6.33 1.05
CA TYR A 457 -9.76 4.89 0.95
C TYR A 457 -8.47 4.58 0.18
N VAL A 458 -8.22 5.21 -0.96
CA VAL A 458 -6.99 5.00 -1.76
C VAL A 458 -5.74 5.30 -0.94
N PHE A 459 -5.65 6.53 -0.39
CA PHE A 459 -4.46 6.94 0.35
C PHE A 459 -4.34 6.22 1.69
N GLY A 460 -5.46 6.04 2.40
CA GLY A 460 -5.49 5.40 3.71
C GLY A 460 -5.12 3.91 3.64
N SER A 461 -5.70 3.15 2.72
CA SER A 461 -5.38 1.72 2.59
C SER A 461 -3.93 1.48 2.15
N SER A 462 -3.39 2.30 1.25
CA SER A 462 -1.99 2.15 0.83
C SER A 462 -1.00 2.59 1.91
N LEU A 463 -1.29 3.67 2.66
CA LEU A 463 -0.43 4.13 3.77
C LEU A 463 -0.44 3.14 4.95
N LEU A 464 -1.61 2.58 5.27
CA LEU A 464 -1.73 1.51 6.27
C LEU A 464 -1.04 0.22 5.79
N GLY A 465 -1.06 -0.07 4.49
CA GLY A 465 -0.29 -1.16 3.89
C GLY A 465 1.21 -1.03 4.20
N GLU A 466 1.80 0.12 3.89
CA GLU A 466 3.21 0.39 4.16
C GLU A 466 3.54 0.42 5.66
N ALA A 467 2.73 1.10 6.47
CA ALA A 467 3.05 1.30 7.88
C ALA A 467 2.79 0.07 8.77
N LEU A 468 1.83 -0.79 8.40
CA LEU A 468 1.42 -1.94 9.22
C LEU A 468 1.62 -3.28 8.50
N LEU A 469 1.08 -3.42 7.29
CA LEU A 469 1.07 -4.72 6.60
C LEU A 469 2.49 -5.19 6.31
N LYS A 470 3.38 -4.29 5.87
CA LYS A 470 4.80 -4.59 5.61
C LYS A 470 5.50 -5.21 6.82
N ILE A 471 5.32 -4.65 8.01
CA ILE A 471 5.92 -5.17 9.25
C ILE A 471 5.45 -6.61 9.51
N PHE A 472 4.16 -6.89 9.32
CA PHE A 472 3.60 -8.23 9.54
C PHE A 472 3.96 -9.24 8.46
N ILE A 473 4.25 -8.77 7.24
CA ILE A 473 4.73 -9.60 6.13
C ILE A 473 6.17 -10.05 6.39
N GLU A 474 7.02 -9.12 6.83
CA GLU A 474 8.45 -9.39 7.07
C GLU A 474 8.67 -10.24 8.32
N ASP A 475 7.75 -10.19 9.28
CA ASP A 475 7.80 -11.02 10.48
C ASP A 475 7.35 -12.47 10.20
N ALA A 476 8.34 -13.38 10.08
CA ALA A 476 8.10 -14.81 9.89
C ALA A 476 7.35 -15.49 11.05
N THR A 477 7.26 -14.86 12.22
CA THR A 477 6.55 -15.41 13.39
C THR A 477 5.06 -15.06 13.41
N PHE A 478 4.61 -14.15 12.54
CA PHE A 478 3.24 -13.67 12.55
C PHE A 478 2.25 -14.72 12.01
N PRO A 479 1.07 -14.92 12.64
CA PRO A 479 0.10 -15.92 12.19
C PRO A 479 -0.51 -15.58 10.82
N ARG A 480 -0.31 -16.47 9.84
CA ARG A 480 -0.83 -16.31 8.46
C ARG A 480 -2.34 -16.04 8.39
N MET A 481 -3.14 -16.62 9.30
CA MET A 481 -4.59 -16.41 9.31
C MET A 481 -5.00 -14.95 9.51
N TRP A 482 -4.31 -14.21 10.38
CA TRP A 482 -4.60 -12.79 10.61
C TRP A 482 -4.18 -11.93 9.41
N LEU A 483 -3.09 -12.32 8.75
CA LEU A 483 -2.62 -11.65 7.54
C LEU A 483 -3.67 -11.77 6.43
N VAL A 484 -4.21 -12.96 6.18
CA VAL A 484 -5.30 -13.19 5.20
C VAL A 484 -6.57 -12.38 5.54
N ILE A 485 -6.92 -12.24 6.84
CA ILE A 485 -8.09 -11.45 7.26
C ILE A 485 -7.91 -9.97 6.91
N MET A 486 -6.72 -9.42 7.10
CA MET A 486 -6.45 -8.04 6.72
C MET A 486 -6.49 -7.90 5.19
N GLU A 487 -5.87 -8.82 4.46
CA GLU A 487 -5.84 -8.77 3.00
C GLU A 487 -7.22 -8.85 2.33
N LEU A 488 -8.25 -9.35 3.03
CA LEU A 488 -9.65 -9.32 2.57
C LEU A 488 -10.14 -7.92 2.17
N VAL A 489 -9.49 -6.86 2.68
CA VAL A 489 -9.68 -5.50 2.20
C VAL A 489 -8.93 -5.32 0.87
N PRO A 490 -9.62 -5.06 -0.26
CA PRO A 490 -8.99 -5.05 -1.59
C PRO A 490 -7.80 -4.09 -1.78
N GLY A 491 -7.69 -3.06 -0.92
CA GLY A 491 -6.53 -2.17 -0.91
C GLY A 491 -5.27 -2.84 -0.36
N PHE A 492 -5.39 -3.71 0.64
CA PHE A 492 -4.27 -4.43 1.25
C PHE A 492 -3.78 -5.60 0.40
N SER A 493 -4.70 -6.38 -0.21
CA SER A 493 -4.31 -7.43 -1.16
C SER A 493 -3.59 -6.87 -2.40
N LEU A 494 -4.01 -5.70 -2.89
CA LEU A 494 -3.31 -4.97 -3.96
C LEU A 494 -1.91 -4.52 -3.50
N TYR A 495 -1.79 -3.95 -2.30
CA TYR A 495 -0.49 -3.57 -1.73
C TYR A 495 0.47 -4.75 -1.64
N ARG A 496 0.00 -5.89 -1.10
CA ARG A 496 0.79 -7.14 -1.02
C ARG A 496 1.34 -7.58 -2.37
N GLY A 497 0.51 -7.60 -3.41
CA GLY A 497 0.93 -8.04 -4.74
C GLY A 497 1.95 -7.10 -5.40
N VAL A 498 1.83 -5.80 -5.18
CA VAL A 498 2.83 -4.84 -5.66
C VAL A 498 4.13 -4.96 -4.87
N TYR A 499 4.07 -5.20 -3.56
CA TYR A 499 5.25 -5.44 -2.71
C TYR A 499 6.04 -6.68 -3.14
N GLU A 500 5.38 -7.79 -3.44
CA GLU A 500 6.08 -8.98 -3.96
C GLU A 500 6.75 -8.69 -5.32
N LEU A 501 6.09 -7.93 -6.20
CA LEU A 501 6.69 -7.49 -7.47
C LEU A 501 7.88 -6.54 -7.29
N SER A 502 7.84 -5.63 -6.30
CA SER A 502 8.94 -4.70 -6.03
C SER A 502 10.14 -5.43 -5.42
N GLU A 503 9.91 -6.30 -4.43
CA GLU A 503 10.98 -7.01 -3.73
C GLU A 503 11.75 -7.96 -4.65
N TYR A 504 11.04 -8.74 -5.50
CA TYR A 504 11.72 -9.59 -6.48
C TYR A 504 12.48 -8.80 -7.56
N ALA A 505 12.00 -7.61 -7.91
CA ALA A 505 12.73 -6.74 -8.84
C ALA A 505 14.00 -6.18 -8.18
N ALA A 506 13.90 -5.71 -6.93
CA ALA A 506 15.03 -5.19 -6.16
C ALA A 506 16.08 -6.28 -5.90
N ALA A 507 15.66 -7.47 -5.46
CA ALA A 507 16.53 -8.62 -5.27
C ALA A 507 17.20 -9.05 -6.58
N GLY A 508 16.46 -9.06 -7.69
CA GLY A 508 16.98 -9.34 -9.04
C GLY A 508 18.09 -8.37 -9.44
N ARG A 509 17.88 -7.06 -9.27
CA ARG A 509 18.91 -6.04 -9.55
C ARG A 509 20.16 -6.25 -8.70
N ASN A 510 19.99 -6.42 -7.38
CA ASN A 510 21.11 -6.55 -6.45
C ASN A 510 21.94 -7.81 -6.69
N MET A 511 21.31 -8.90 -7.13
CA MET A 511 21.98 -10.17 -7.43
C MET A 511 22.41 -10.32 -8.90
N GLY A 512 22.12 -9.36 -9.77
CA GLY A 512 22.34 -9.49 -11.23
C GLY A 512 21.51 -10.60 -11.87
N LYS A 513 20.37 -10.97 -11.28
CA LYS A 513 19.46 -12.02 -11.73
C LYS A 513 18.18 -11.41 -12.32
N PRO A 514 17.46 -12.12 -13.21
CA PRO A 514 16.13 -11.71 -13.64
C PRO A 514 15.17 -11.65 -12.44
N GLY A 515 14.14 -10.79 -12.52
CA GLY A 515 13.09 -10.69 -11.50
C GLY A 515 12.12 -11.89 -11.53
N MET A 516 10.93 -11.72 -10.97
CA MET A 516 9.96 -12.82 -10.78
C MET A 516 9.53 -13.48 -12.10
N ARG A 517 9.68 -14.81 -12.15
CA ARG A 517 9.24 -15.70 -13.24
C ARG A 517 8.19 -16.70 -12.77
N TRP A 518 7.54 -17.38 -13.72
CA TRP A 518 6.50 -18.38 -13.43
C TRP A 518 6.98 -19.54 -12.56
N ALA A 519 8.26 -19.91 -12.67
CA ALA A 519 8.86 -20.95 -11.83
C ALA A 519 8.91 -20.54 -10.35
N ASP A 520 9.11 -19.25 -10.08
CA ASP A 520 9.29 -18.73 -8.72
C ASP A 520 7.98 -18.68 -7.93
N LEU A 521 6.83 -18.80 -8.59
CA LEU A 521 5.50 -18.83 -7.93
C LEU A 521 5.27 -20.09 -7.10
N ASN A 522 6.05 -21.15 -7.35
CA ASN A 522 5.98 -22.39 -6.58
C ASN A 522 6.90 -22.37 -5.35
N ASN A 523 7.73 -21.33 -5.18
CA ASN A 523 8.59 -21.20 -4.01
C ASN A 523 7.74 -20.85 -2.77
N PRO A 524 7.94 -21.51 -1.63
CA PRO A 524 7.17 -21.28 -0.41
C PRO A 524 7.43 -19.90 0.24
N VAL A 525 8.49 -19.22 -0.19
CA VAL A 525 8.84 -17.85 0.22
C VAL A 525 8.08 -16.81 -0.62
N ASN A 526 7.62 -17.16 -1.81
CA ASN A 526 6.92 -16.25 -2.70
C ASN A 526 5.43 -16.14 -2.30
N GLY A 527 5.00 -14.94 -1.92
CA GLY A 527 3.60 -14.67 -1.56
C GLY A 527 2.67 -14.49 -2.77
N MET A 528 3.20 -14.34 -3.98
CA MET A 528 2.41 -13.95 -5.17
C MET A 528 1.30 -14.94 -5.54
N LYS A 529 1.52 -16.23 -5.32
CA LYS A 529 0.52 -17.27 -5.58
C LYS A 529 -0.70 -17.11 -4.67
N ASP A 530 -0.47 -16.83 -3.40
CA ASP A 530 -1.52 -16.62 -2.40
C ASP A 530 -2.31 -15.35 -2.73
N VAL A 531 -1.62 -14.28 -3.13
CA VAL A 531 -2.24 -13.03 -3.61
C VAL A 531 -3.18 -13.30 -4.79
N PHE A 532 -2.75 -14.08 -5.80
CA PHE A 532 -3.61 -14.39 -6.94
C PHE A 532 -4.87 -15.15 -6.57
N ILE A 533 -4.75 -16.14 -5.68
CA ILE A 533 -5.88 -16.92 -5.20
C ILE A 533 -6.83 -16.01 -4.44
N LEU A 534 -6.30 -15.23 -3.49
CA LEU A 534 -7.08 -14.34 -2.66
C LEU A 534 -7.83 -13.30 -3.49
N MET A 535 -7.13 -12.53 -4.33
CA MET A 535 -7.77 -11.49 -5.16
C MET A 535 -8.82 -12.06 -6.13
N SER A 536 -8.58 -13.27 -6.66
CA SER A 536 -9.57 -13.95 -7.52
C SER A 536 -10.82 -14.34 -6.72
N THR A 537 -10.65 -14.85 -5.49
CA THR A 537 -11.78 -15.18 -4.61
C THR A 537 -12.56 -13.94 -4.17
N GLU A 538 -11.87 -12.87 -3.78
CA GLU A 538 -12.47 -11.58 -3.44
C GLU A 538 -13.27 -11.01 -4.61
N TRP A 539 -12.73 -11.07 -5.82
CA TRP A 539 -13.42 -10.60 -7.01
C TRP A 539 -14.76 -11.30 -7.22
N ILE A 540 -14.78 -12.64 -7.14
CA ILE A 540 -16.01 -13.43 -7.32
C ILE A 540 -17.03 -13.11 -6.21
N ILE A 541 -16.58 -13.07 -4.95
CA ILE A 541 -17.45 -12.80 -3.79
C ILE A 541 -18.04 -11.40 -3.87
N LEU A 542 -17.21 -10.37 -4.08
CA LEU A 542 -17.67 -8.98 -4.16
C LEU A 542 -18.58 -8.76 -5.37
N LEU A 543 -18.38 -9.48 -6.48
CA LEU A 543 -19.24 -9.38 -7.66
C LEU A 543 -20.66 -9.86 -7.35
N LEU A 544 -20.77 -11.00 -6.66
CA LEU A 544 -22.05 -11.54 -6.21
C LEU A 544 -22.74 -10.59 -5.22
N VAL A 545 -22.00 -10.08 -4.23
CA VAL A 545 -22.54 -9.16 -3.22
C VAL A 545 -23.01 -7.85 -3.86
N ALA A 546 -22.22 -7.27 -4.76
CA ALA A 546 -22.56 -6.02 -5.46
C ALA A 546 -23.81 -6.20 -6.33
N PHE A 547 -23.95 -7.34 -7.02
CA PHE A 547 -25.12 -7.65 -7.84
C PHE A 547 -26.39 -7.80 -6.99
N LEU A 548 -26.31 -8.45 -5.82
CA LEU A 548 -27.43 -8.67 -4.91
C LEU A 548 -27.92 -7.36 -4.28
N LEU A 549 -27.01 -6.54 -3.77
CA LEU A 549 -27.35 -5.26 -3.11
C LEU A 549 -28.01 -4.27 -4.09
N ASP A 550 -27.56 -4.26 -5.35
CA ASP A 550 -28.13 -3.36 -6.36
C ASP A 550 -29.55 -3.78 -6.82
N HIS A 551 -29.87 -5.08 -6.80
CA HIS A 551 -31.23 -5.57 -7.11
C HIS A 551 -32.20 -5.46 -5.94
N ARG A 552 -31.71 -5.51 -4.69
CA ARG A 552 -32.53 -5.50 -3.47
C ARG A 552 -32.15 -4.32 -2.55
N PRO A 553 -32.47 -3.07 -2.93
CA PRO A 553 -32.13 -1.89 -2.13
C PRO A 553 -32.90 -1.78 -0.79
N GLU A 554 -33.90 -2.64 -0.56
CA GLU A 554 -34.58 -2.77 0.75
C GLU A 554 -33.62 -3.35 1.82
N TRP A 555 -32.49 -3.94 1.41
CA TRP A 555 -31.43 -4.44 2.27
C TRP A 555 -30.39 -3.32 2.49
N GLN A 556 -30.79 -2.24 3.15
CA GLN A 556 -29.82 -1.25 3.61
C GLN A 556 -28.87 -1.87 4.66
N PRO A 557 -27.59 -1.50 4.69
CA PRO A 557 -26.52 -2.23 5.38
C PRO A 557 -26.43 -1.88 6.87
N LEU A 558 -27.54 -1.97 7.60
CA LEU A 558 -27.46 -2.05 9.07
C LEU A 558 -26.95 -3.43 9.54
N PHE A 559 -26.78 -4.39 8.62
CA PHE A 559 -26.37 -5.75 8.92
C PHE A 559 -24.84 -5.96 8.99
N LEU A 560 -24.02 -5.11 8.34
CA LEU A 560 -22.55 -5.27 8.33
C LEU A 560 -21.83 -4.44 9.42
N PHE A 561 -22.45 -3.39 9.96
CA PHE A 561 -21.91 -2.53 11.03
C PHE A 561 -22.73 -2.61 12.33
N GLY A 562 -23.26 -3.80 12.64
CA GLY A 562 -24.19 -4.05 13.75
C GLY A 562 -23.56 -4.12 15.14
N PHE A 563 -22.60 -3.26 15.49
CA PHE A 563 -22.05 -3.19 16.87
C PHE A 563 -22.06 -1.80 17.52
N LEU A 564 -22.43 -0.72 16.81
CA LEU A 564 -22.34 0.65 17.37
C LEU A 564 -23.52 1.58 17.07
N SER A 565 -24.72 1.06 16.82
CA SER A 565 -25.91 1.92 16.77
C SER A 565 -27.08 1.34 17.54
N THR A 566 -27.34 1.96 18.69
CA THR A 566 -28.48 1.73 19.56
C THR A 566 -29.79 2.03 18.84
N LYS A 567 -30.68 1.02 18.85
CA LYS A 567 -32.14 1.09 18.66
C LYS A 567 -32.64 1.82 17.39
N HIS A 568 -32.80 1.06 16.32
CA HIS A 568 -34.00 1.18 15.49
C HIS A 568 -34.60 -0.20 15.24
N SER A 569 -35.72 -0.45 15.92
CA SER A 569 -36.53 -1.63 15.81
C SER A 569 -37.03 -1.81 14.37
N SER A 570 -36.66 -2.91 13.72
CA SER A 570 -37.33 -3.38 12.51
C SER A 570 -38.80 -3.71 12.81
N PRO A 571 -39.77 -3.29 11.98
CA PRO A 571 -41.11 -3.83 12.06
C PRO A 571 -41.10 -5.22 11.44
N SER A 572 -41.17 -6.24 12.29
CA SER A 572 -41.42 -7.63 11.92
C SER A 572 -42.80 -7.73 11.23
N GLU A 573 -42.81 -8.12 9.96
CA GLU A 573 -44.01 -8.64 9.29
C GLU A 573 -44.41 -9.96 9.95
N LYS A 574 -45.30 -9.87 10.95
CA LYS A 574 -46.20 -10.98 11.31
C LYS A 574 -47.56 -10.71 10.68
N PRO A 575 -48.22 -11.73 10.09
CA PRO A 575 -49.58 -11.59 9.58
C PRO A 575 -50.53 -11.52 10.78
N ASN A 576 -50.79 -10.32 11.27
CA ASN A 576 -51.81 -10.13 12.30
C ASN A 576 -53.19 -10.35 11.67
N LYS A 577 -53.80 -11.49 12.04
CA LYS A 577 -55.24 -11.72 11.99
C LYS A 577 -55.92 -10.58 12.74
N LEU A 578 -56.31 -9.53 12.02
CA LEU A 578 -57.07 -8.45 12.62
C LEU A 578 -58.53 -8.90 12.76
N LYS A 579 -58.95 -9.02 14.02
CA LYS A 579 -60.34 -9.10 14.45
C LYS A 579 -61.19 -8.10 13.64
N ARG A 580 -62.33 -8.61 13.18
CA ARG A 580 -63.43 -7.92 12.51
C ARG A 580 -64.05 -6.86 13.44
N GLY A 581 -63.30 -5.79 13.70
CA GLY A 581 -63.80 -4.57 14.32
C GLY A 581 -64.13 -3.58 13.22
N SER A 582 -65.42 -3.31 13.01
CA SER A 582 -65.94 -2.32 12.08
C SER A 582 -65.39 -0.92 12.37
N ARG A 583 -64.18 -0.61 11.90
CA ARG A 583 -63.74 0.78 11.76
C ARG A 583 -64.39 1.29 10.49
N LYS A 584 -65.51 2.02 10.65
CA LYS A 584 -66.20 2.75 9.58
C LYS A 584 -65.14 3.43 8.71
N VAL A 585 -64.98 2.94 7.49
CA VAL A 585 -64.34 3.71 6.43
C VAL A 585 -65.19 4.97 6.32
N HIS A 586 -64.66 6.10 6.76
CA HIS A 586 -65.25 7.40 6.46
C HIS A 586 -65.10 7.56 4.95
N VAL A 587 -66.08 7.03 4.21
CA VAL A 587 -66.31 7.38 2.82
C VAL A 587 -66.75 8.83 2.89
N ASP A 588 -65.84 9.73 2.53
CA ASP A 588 -66.15 11.12 2.29
C ASP A 588 -67.25 11.14 1.21
N MET A 589 -68.52 11.19 1.65
CA MET A 589 -69.72 11.25 0.80
C MET A 589 -69.95 12.67 0.25
N THR A 590 -68.98 13.56 0.44
CA THR A 590 -69.06 14.98 0.15
C THR A 590 -69.00 15.31 -1.34
N LYS A 591 -68.68 14.34 -2.22
CA LYS A 591 -68.52 14.56 -3.67
C LYS A 591 -69.09 13.40 -4.51
N PRO A 592 -70.23 13.59 -5.21
CA PRO A 592 -70.93 12.52 -5.93
C PRO A 592 -70.16 11.97 -7.14
N ASP A 593 -69.38 12.82 -7.80
CA ASP A 593 -68.46 12.47 -8.91
C ASP A 593 -67.38 11.46 -8.49
N VAL A 594 -66.76 11.65 -7.31
CA VAL A 594 -65.73 10.74 -6.79
C VAL A 594 -66.32 9.36 -6.47
N PHE A 595 -67.56 9.31 -5.97
CA PHE A 595 -68.25 8.06 -5.69
C PHE A 595 -68.62 7.31 -6.98
N LEU A 596 -69.12 8.02 -7.99
CA LEU A 596 -69.45 7.45 -9.30
C LEU A 596 -68.21 6.87 -9.98
N GLU A 597 -67.09 7.60 -9.97
CA GLU A 597 -65.81 7.16 -10.53
C GLU A 597 -65.28 5.91 -9.81
N ARG A 598 -65.37 5.85 -8.48
CA ARG A 598 -65.03 4.66 -7.70
C ARG A 598 -65.89 3.45 -8.07
N LYS A 599 -67.20 3.65 -8.30
CA LYS A 599 -68.12 2.59 -8.71
C LYS A 599 -67.83 2.12 -10.15
N LEU A 600 -67.41 3.04 -11.01
CA LEU A 600 -66.97 2.74 -12.39
C LEU A 600 -65.68 1.92 -12.39
N VAL A 601 -64.64 2.35 -11.67
CA VAL A 601 -63.38 1.60 -11.53
C VAL A 601 -63.63 0.17 -11.01
N LYS A 602 -64.48 0.02 -9.99
CA LYS A 602 -64.83 -1.32 -9.45
C LYS A 602 -65.56 -2.21 -10.46
N ARG A 603 -66.39 -1.64 -11.35
CA ARG A 603 -67.03 -2.39 -12.44
C ARG A 603 -66.01 -2.80 -13.50
N LEU A 604 -65.18 -1.86 -13.96
CA LEU A 604 -64.14 -2.14 -14.96
C LEU A 604 -63.13 -3.21 -14.53
N LEU A 605 -62.80 -3.27 -13.24
CA LEU A 605 -61.94 -4.32 -12.69
C LEU A 605 -62.61 -5.71 -12.68
N LYS A 606 -63.94 -5.76 -12.52
CA LYS A 606 -64.71 -7.02 -12.53
C LYS A 606 -64.95 -7.54 -13.94
N ASP A 607 -65.20 -6.64 -14.89
CA ASP A 607 -65.51 -7.00 -16.28
C ASP A 607 -64.27 -7.45 -17.08
N MET A 608 -63.08 -7.52 -16.46
CA MET A 608 -61.79 -7.92 -17.06
C MET A 608 -61.37 -7.13 -18.31
N ASN A 609 -62.08 -6.04 -18.65
CA ASN A 609 -61.82 -5.22 -19.83
C ASN A 609 -60.78 -4.12 -19.54
N VAL A 610 -59.63 -4.53 -18.99
CA VAL A 610 -58.50 -3.66 -18.61
C VAL A 610 -57.56 -3.41 -19.81
N LYS A 611 -57.79 -4.11 -20.93
CA LYS A 611 -57.00 -3.96 -22.16
C LYS A 611 -57.21 -2.56 -22.73
N ASN A 612 -56.12 -1.80 -22.83
CA ASN A 612 -56.06 -0.44 -23.38
C ASN A 612 -56.64 0.69 -22.52
N MET A 613 -56.65 0.54 -21.19
CA MET A 613 -57.00 1.62 -20.25
C MET A 613 -55.94 1.80 -19.16
N ILE A 614 -55.95 2.97 -18.53
CA ILE A 614 -55.22 3.23 -17.28
C ILE A 614 -56.26 3.22 -16.15
N ILE A 615 -56.12 2.31 -15.19
CA ILE A 615 -57.06 2.15 -14.08
C ILE A 615 -56.28 2.26 -12.76
N CYS A 616 -56.59 3.26 -11.95
CA CYS A 616 -56.08 3.40 -10.59
C CYS A 616 -57.15 2.89 -9.61
N HIS A 617 -56.80 1.96 -8.73
CA HIS A 617 -57.72 1.42 -7.73
C HIS A 617 -57.25 1.75 -6.32
N ASN A 618 -57.94 2.71 -5.69
CA ASN A 618 -57.72 3.12 -4.31
C ASN A 618 -56.24 3.40 -3.96
N LEU A 619 -55.54 4.08 -4.87
CA LEU A 619 -54.11 4.36 -4.76
C LEU A 619 -53.84 5.29 -3.57
N LYS A 620 -52.93 4.89 -2.66
CA LYS A 620 -52.57 5.66 -1.47
C LYS A 620 -51.06 5.79 -1.33
N LYS A 621 -50.61 6.97 -0.90
CA LYS A 621 -49.22 7.20 -0.47
C LYS A 621 -49.20 7.84 0.91
N VAL A 622 -48.56 7.17 1.85
CA VAL A 622 -48.33 7.63 3.22
C VAL A 622 -46.83 7.70 3.45
N TYR A 623 -46.34 8.86 3.89
CA TYR A 623 -44.97 9.02 4.37
C TYR A 623 -44.99 8.94 5.90
N PRO A 624 -44.16 8.08 6.49
CA PRO A 624 -44.10 7.96 7.94
C PRO A 624 -43.62 9.28 8.56
N GLY A 625 -44.23 9.66 9.68
CA GLY A 625 -43.80 10.83 10.45
C GLY A 625 -42.38 10.66 11.02
N LYS A 626 -41.59 11.75 11.01
CA LYS A 626 -40.28 11.82 11.70
C LYS A 626 -40.38 12.80 12.87
N ASN A 627 -39.67 12.49 13.95
CA ASN A 627 -39.54 13.34 15.15
C ASN A 627 -40.89 13.64 15.84
N GLY A 628 -41.71 12.61 16.07
CA GLY A 628 -43.00 12.75 16.77
C GLY A 628 -44.14 13.33 15.92
N ASN A 629 -43.90 13.70 14.65
CA ASN A 629 -44.95 14.16 13.76
C ASN A 629 -45.88 13.01 13.30
N PRO A 630 -47.15 13.28 13.02
CA PRO A 630 -48.08 12.29 12.47
C PRO A 630 -47.74 11.93 11.01
N ASP A 631 -48.20 10.76 10.58
CA ASP A 631 -48.04 10.28 9.21
C ASP A 631 -48.64 11.24 8.17
N LYS A 632 -47.86 11.57 7.14
CA LYS A 632 -48.27 12.49 6.09
C LYS A 632 -48.89 11.72 4.91
N HIS A 633 -50.21 11.80 4.80
CA HIS A 633 -50.95 11.24 3.67
C HIS A 633 -50.82 12.14 2.43
N ALA A 634 -49.93 11.76 1.50
CA ALA A 634 -49.76 12.48 0.24
C ALA A 634 -50.84 12.14 -0.80
N VAL A 635 -51.36 10.91 -0.82
CA VAL A 635 -52.49 10.51 -1.68
C VAL A 635 -53.46 9.66 -0.86
N ARG A 636 -54.74 10.04 -0.83
CA ARG A 636 -55.79 9.46 0.05
C ARG A 636 -56.82 8.61 -0.71
N GLY A 637 -56.39 7.59 -1.44
CA GLY A 637 -57.29 6.58 -2.02
C GLY A 637 -57.92 7.06 -3.32
N LEU A 638 -57.06 7.44 -4.27
CA LEU A 638 -57.44 7.88 -5.61
C LEU A 638 -57.94 6.69 -6.43
N SER A 639 -59.11 6.82 -7.04
CA SER A 639 -59.62 5.86 -8.02
C SER A 639 -59.95 6.63 -9.29
N LEU A 640 -59.42 6.17 -10.43
CA LEU A 640 -59.47 6.88 -11.70
C LEU A 640 -59.42 5.87 -12.84
N ALA A 641 -60.28 6.01 -13.86
CA ALA A 641 -60.22 5.23 -15.08
C ALA A 641 -60.07 6.17 -16.30
N LEU A 642 -58.98 5.99 -17.05
CA LEU A 642 -58.71 6.76 -18.27
C LEU A 642 -58.84 5.84 -19.48
N ARG A 643 -59.67 6.26 -20.45
CA ARG A 643 -59.87 5.53 -21.70
C ARG A 643 -58.79 5.89 -22.72
N LYS A 644 -58.52 4.99 -23.66
CA LYS A 644 -57.63 5.27 -24.80
C LYS A 644 -58.13 6.50 -25.58
N GLY A 645 -57.22 7.41 -25.91
CA GLY A 645 -57.52 8.64 -26.67
C GLY A 645 -58.02 9.82 -25.82
N GLN A 646 -58.18 9.64 -24.51
CA GLN A 646 -58.59 10.71 -23.60
C GLN A 646 -57.37 11.54 -23.16
N CYS A 647 -57.50 12.87 -23.22
CA CYS A 647 -56.54 13.79 -22.59
C CYS A 647 -56.99 14.06 -21.14
N PHE A 648 -56.09 13.85 -20.18
CA PHE A 648 -56.38 14.04 -18.75
C PHE A 648 -55.39 15.03 -18.13
N GLY A 649 -55.91 16.11 -17.55
CA GLY A 649 -55.14 17.09 -16.80
C GLY A 649 -55.47 17.04 -15.31
N MET A 650 -54.44 17.04 -14.45
CA MET A 650 -54.60 17.05 -13.00
C MET A 650 -54.16 18.41 -12.43
N LEU A 651 -55.12 19.17 -11.90
CA LEU A 651 -54.91 20.50 -11.31
C LEU A 651 -55.17 20.46 -9.80
N GLY A 652 -54.48 21.34 -9.06
CA GLY A 652 -54.67 21.45 -7.61
C GLY A 652 -53.58 22.31 -6.96
N PRO A 653 -53.70 22.66 -5.68
CA PRO A 653 -52.72 23.48 -4.97
C PRO A 653 -51.37 22.76 -4.77
N ASN A 654 -50.32 23.52 -4.45
CA ASN A 654 -49.01 22.95 -4.09
C ASN A 654 -49.16 22.07 -2.85
N GLY A 655 -48.51 20.90 -2.86
CA GLY A 655 -48.64 19.92 -1.76
C GLY A 655 -49.87 19.01 -1.83
N ALA A 656 -50.78 19.16 -2.80
CA ALA A 656 -51.97 18.29 -2.95
C ALA A 656 -51.67 16.81 -3.31
N GLY A 657 -50.41 16.45 -3.54
CA GLY A 657 -50.02 15.06 -3.88
C GLY A 657 -49.88 14.77 -5.38
N LYS A 658 -50.05 15.77 -6.26
CA LYS A 658 -49.94 15.63 -7.73
C LYS A 658 -48.66 14.91 -8.18
N THR A 659 -47.51 15.42 -7.76
CA THR A 659 -46.20 14.85 -8.09
C THR A 659 -46.04 13.45 -7.46
N SER A 660 -46.60 13.21 -6.27
CA SER A 660 -46.58 11.88 -5.64
C SER A 660 -47.41 10.86 -6.42
N PHE A 661 -48.57 11.27 -6.95
CA PHE A 661 -49.38 10.43 -7.83
C PHE A 661 -48.63 10.08 -9.12
N ILE A 662 -48.09 11.09 -9.83
CA ILE A 662 -47.32 10.86 -11.06
C ILE A 662 -46.16 9.92 -10.76
N ASN A 663 -45.35 10.21 -9.73
CA ASN A 663 -44.22 9.39 -9.32
C ASN A 663 -44.61 7.94 -8.98
N MET A 664 -45.82 7.69 -8.46
CA MET A 664 -46.32 6.32 -8.30
C MET A 664 -46.62 5.68 -9.66
N MET A 665 -47.37 6.37 -10.53
CA MET A 665 -47.72 5.87 -11.86
C MET A 665 -46.51 5.58 -12.75
N ILE A 666 -45.41 6.31 -12.56
CA ILE A 666 -44.15 6.08 -13.28
C ILE A 666 -43.16 5.19 -12.50
N GLY A 667 -43.58 4.57 -11.40
CA GLY A 667 -42.77 3.60 -10.64
C GLY A 667 -41.61 4.17 -9.83
N LEU A 668 -41.49 5.50 -9.70
CA LEU A 668 -40.48 6.14 -8.83
C LEU A 668 -40.81 5.99 -7.34
N LEU A 669 -42.10 5.86 -7.02
CA LEU A 669 -42.60 5.65 -5.68
C LEU A 669 -43.49 4.41 -5.66
N LYS A 670 -43.18 3.44 -4.81
CA LYS A 670 -44.11 2.34 -4.55
C LYS A 670 -45.36 2.88 -3.83
N PRO A 671 -46.58 2.52 -4.27
CA PRO A 671 -47.80 2.88 -3.55
C PRO A 671 -47.82 2.19 -2.18
N THR A 672 -48.30 2.88 -1.14
CA THR A 672 -48.44 2.30 0.20
C THR A 672 -49.63 1.34 0.25
N TYR A 673 -50.73 1.68 -0.43
CA TYR A 673 -51.89 0.81 -0.61
C TYR A 673 -52.52 1.03 -1.99
N GLY A 674 -53.34 0.06 -2.41
CA GLY A 674 -53.96 0.06 -3.73
C GLY A 674 -53.00 -0.40 -4.83
N THR A 675 -53.48 -0.35 -6.07
CA THR A 675 -52.67 -0.64 -7.26
C THR A 675 -53.17 0.17 -8.45
N ALA A 676 -52.40 0.17 -9.53
CA ALA A 676 -52.83 0.69 -10.83
C ALA A 676 -52.54 -0.33 -11.93
N TYR A 677 -53.38 -0.33 -12.97
CA TYR A 677 -53.25 -1.15 -14.14
C TYR A 677 -53.09 -0.26 -15.37
N ILE A 678 -52.12 -0.58 -16.23
CA ILE A 678 -51.88 0.15 -17.48
C ILE A 678 -51.85 -0.86 -18.61
N HIS A 679 -52.80 -0.77 -19.54
CA HIS A 679 -53.00 -1.78 -20.59
C HIS A 679 -53.17 -3.22 -20.05
N GLY A 680 -53.71 -3.38 -18.84
CA GLY A 680 -53.88 -4.67 -18.17
C GLY A 680 -52.67 -5.16 -17.37
N MET A 681 -51.55 -4.45 -17.42
CA MET A 681 -50.33 -4.76 -16.64
C MET A 681 -50.39 -4.10 -15.27
N ASP A 682 -49.99 -4.80 -14.20
CA ASP A 682 -50.00 -4.27 -12.83
C ASP A 682 -48.74 -3.43 -12.55
N LEU A 683 -48.95 -2.22 -12.02
CA LEU A 683 -47.90 -1.28 -11.63
C LEU A 683 -46.88 -1.87 -10.62
N ARG A 684 -47.22 -2.91 -9.86
CA ARG A 684 -46.33 -3.49 -8.85
C ARG A 684 -45.47 -4.63 -9.38
N THR A 685 -45.95 -5.36 -10.39
CA THR A 685 -45.26 -6.56 -10.91
C THR A 685 -44.65 -6.32 -12.28
N ASP A 686 -45.30 -5.53 -13.14
CA ASP A 686 -45.04 -5.51 -14.59
C ASP A 686 -44.41 -4.20 -15.07
N MET A 687 -43.76 -3.44 -14.18
CA MET A 687 -43.20 -2.11 -14.49
C MET A 687 -42.29 -2.06 -15.71
N ASN A 688 -41.50 -3.11 -15.94
CA ASN A 688 -40.60 -3.19 -17.09
C ASN A 688 -41.36 -3.21 -18.43
N GLU A 689 -42.53 -3.85 -18.46
CA GLU A 689 -43.40 -3.90 -19.64
C GLU A 689 -44.18 -2.59 -19.79
N ILE A 690 -44.64 -2.01 -18.68
CA ILE A 690 -45.27 -0.69 -18.62
C ILE A 690 -44.33 0.39 -19.21
N TYR A 691 -43.05 0.40 -18.84
CA TYR A 691 -42.07 1.35 -19.40
C TYR A 691 -41.81 1.18 -20.90
N ALA A 692 -42.04 -0.01 -21.46
CA ALA A 692 -41.96 -0.18 -22.91
C ALA A 692 -43.10 0.58 -23.61
N ASN A 693 -44.27 0.66 -22.96
CA ASN A 693 -45.52 1.16 -23.54
C ASN A 693 -45.87 2.61 -23.15
N ILE A 694 -45.13 3.22 -22.23
CA ILE A 694 -45.33 4.61 -21.78
C ILE A 694 -44.14 5.50 -22.18
N GLY A 695 -44.44 6.76 -22.49
CA GLY A 695 -43.47 7.86 -22.57
C GLY A 695 -43.65 8.80 -21.38
N ILE A 696 -42.55 9.21 -20.76
CA ILE A 696 -42.56 10.05 -19.55
C ILE A 696 -41.68 11.27 -19.81
N CYS A 697 -42.22 12.46 -19.54
CA CYS A 697 -41.44 13.69 -19.48
C CYS A 697 -41.34 14.13 -18.01
N PRO A 698 -40.17 13.98 -17.36
CA PRO A 698 -40.00 14.37 -15.96
C PRO A 698 -40.09 15.89 -15.77
N GLN A 699 -40.38 16.33 -14.54
CA GLN A 699 -40.43 17.75 -14.18
C GLN A 699 -39.07 18.45 -14.27
N HIS A 700 -37.98 17.72 -14.04
CA HIS A 700 -36.62 18.21 -14.18
C HIS A 700 -35.96 17.59 -15.39
N ASP A 701 -35.18 18.38 -16.11
CA ASP A 701 -34.46 17.93 -17.30
C ASP A 701 -33.40 16.89 -16.92
N LEU A 702 -33.67 15.63 -17.22
CA LEU A 702 -32.73 14.53 -17.07
C LEU A 702 -31.88 14.42 -18.36
N LEU A 703 -31.00 15.39 -18.59
CA LEU A 703 -30.13 15.43 -19.76
C LEU A 703 -28.69 15.13 -19.36
N TRP A 704 -27.97 14.40 -20.21
CA TRP A 704 -26.51 14.35 -20.11
C TRP A 704 -25.95 15.67 -20.62
N GLU A 705 -25.32 16.44 -19.75
CA GLU A 705 -24.76 17.75 -20.10
C GLU A 705 -23.74 17.65 -21.24
N THR A 706 -23.09 16.50 -21.38
CA THR A 706 -22.05 16.24 -22.36
C THR A 706 -22.57 15.83 -23.74
N LEU A 707 -23.84 15.48 -23.92
CA LEU A 707 -24.39 15.01 -25.21
C LEU A 707 -25.19 16.12 -25.91
N THR A 708 -25.15 16.18 -27.24
CA THR A 708 -26.00 17.11 -28.02
C THR A 708 -27.45 16.65 -28.06
N GLY A 709 -28.38 17.55 -28.40
CA GLY A 709 -29.79 17.20 -28.60
C GLY A 709 -30.00 16.08 -29.62
N ARG A 710 -29.23 16.07 -30.72
CA ARG A 710 -29.27 15.00 -31.73
C ARG A 710 -28.81 13.66 -31.16
N GLU A 711 -27.75 13.64 -30.37
CA GLU A 711 -27.23 12.41 -29.74
C GLU A 711 -28.21 11.85 -28.70
N HIS A 712 -28.85 12.70 -27.90
CA HIS A 712 -29.92 12.29 -27.00
C HIS A 712 -31.08 11.63 -27.76
N LEU A 713 -31.57 12.28 -28.82
CA LEU A 713 -32.66 11.74 -29.64
C LEU A 713 -32.28 10.39 -30.27
N MET A 714 -31.07 10.28 -30.81
CA MET A 714 -30.58 9.04 -31.41
C MET A 714 -30.43 7.93 -30.35
N PHE A 715 -29.95 8.27 -29.15
CA PHE A 715 -29.83 7.36 -28.02
C PHE A 715 -31.19 6.82 -27.59
N TYR A 716 -32.16 7.70 -27.29
CA TYR A 716 -33.50 7.29 -26.86
C TYR A 716 -34.27 6.57 -27.98
N GLY A 717 -34.10 6.99 -29.23
CA GLY A 717 -34.70 6.32 -30.38
C GLY A 717 -34.21 4.88 -30.53
N ARG A 718 -32.91 4.64 -30.39
CA ARG A 718 -32.33 3.29 -30.40
C ARG A 718 -32.80 2.45 -29.20
N MET A 719 -32.92 3.05 -28.02
CA MET A 719 -33.44 2.40 -26.82
C MET A 719 -34.89 1.91 -26.96
N LYS A 720 -35.74 2.70 -27.62
CA LYS A 720 -37.12 2.34 -27.99
C LYS A 720 -37.22 1.51 -29.28
N ASN A 721 -36.09 1.03 -29.80
CA ASN A 721 -36.00 0.13 -30.95
C ASN A 721 -36.48 0.75 -32.29
N LEU A 722 -36.36 2.08 -32.44
CA LEU A 722 -36.60 2.76 -33.71
C LEU A 722 -35.40 2.47 -34.64
N THR A 723 -35.59 1.58 -35.61
CA THR A 723 -34.53 1.13 -36.53
C THR A 723 -34.23 2.14 -37.63
N GLY A 724 -32.94 2.37 -37.89
CA GLY A 724 -32.44 3.15 -39.04
C GLY A 724 -32.67 2.52 -40.42
N SER A 725 -33.16 1.28 -40.50
CA SER A 725 -33.59 0.64 -41.76
C SER A 725 -34.99 1.09 -42.21
N ARG A 726 -35.80 1.63 -41.30
CA ARG A 726 -36.67 2.76 -41.64
C ARG A 726 -35.73 3.97 -41.64
N ARG A 727 -35.09 4.24 -42.78
CA ARG A 727 -34.68 5.62 -43.03
C ARG A 727 -35.92 6.50 -42.77
N LEU A 728 -35.66 7.77 -42.59
CA LEU A 728 -36.65 8.83 -42.51
C LEU A 728 -37.46 9.09 -43.83
N PRO A 729 -37.91 8.11 -44.66
CA PRO A 729 -39.01 8.35 -45.60
C PRO A 729 -40.43 8.08 -45.08
N GLU A 730 -40.70 7.03 -44.27
CA GLU A 730 -42.10 6.61 -44.04
C GLU A 730 -42.79 7.20 -42.80
N GLU A 731 -42.04 7.55 -41.74
CA GLU A 731 -42.56 8.41 -40.66
C GLU A 731 -42.49 9.91 -41.02
N ARG A 732 -42.15 10.23 -42.28
CA ARG A 732 -42.25 11.60 -42.82
C ARG A 732 -43.71 12.03 -43.06
N LYS A 733 -44.68 11.09 -42.99
CA LYS A 733 -46.11 11.39 -43.19
C LYS A 733 -46.86 11.87 -41.94
N SER A 734 -46.33 11.68 -40.72
CA SER A 734 -47.04 12.08 -39.49
C SER A 734 -46.32 13.13 -38.63
N VAL A 735 -45.02 13.35 -38.81
CA VAL A 735 -44.28 14.40 -38.08
C VAL A 735 -43.48 15.25 -39.07
N PRO A 736 -43.88 16.51 -39.34
CA PRO A 736 -43.24 17.36 -40.32
C PRO A 736 -41.74 17.50 -40.07
N GLN A 737 -40.93 17.48 -41.12
CA GLN A 737 -39.48 17.71 -41.03
C GLN A 737 -39.14 19.09 -40.41
N ARG A 738 -40.08 20.04 -40.49
CA ARG A 738 -40.08 21.30 -39.73
C ARG A 738 -40.16 21.06 -38.23
N PHE A 739 -41.08 20.22 -37.75
CA PHE A 739 -41.25 19.87 -36.33
C PHE A 739 -40.00 19.20 -35.75
N TRP A 740 -39.34 18.31 -36.51
CA TRP A 740 -38.06 17.71 -36.11
C TRP A 740 -36.92 18.74 -36.02
N ARG A 741 -36.83 19.64 -37.00
CA ARG A 741 -35.88 20.77 -36.93
C ARG A 741 -36.22 21.71 -35.78
N GLN A 742 -37.51 21.89 -35.46
CA GLN A 742 -37.98 22.72 -34.36
C GLN A 742 -37.62 22.10 -33.02
N ILE A 743 -37.85 20.79 -32.82
CA ILE A 743 -37.43 20.07 -31.61
C ILE A 743 -35.92 20.12 -31.45
N CYS A 744 -35.13 19.82 -32.50
CA CYS A 744 -33.68 19.92 -32.41
C CYS A 744 -33.23 21.36 -32.09
N LYS A 745 -33.83 22.37 -32.73
CA LYS A 745 -33.56 23.79 -32.43
C LYS A 745 -34.00 24.16 -31.02
N GLN A 746 -35.12 23.65 -30.51
CA GLN A 746 -35.60 23.92 -29.16
C GLN A 746 -34.72 23.25 -28.13
N VAL A 747 -34.34 21.99 -28.31
CA VAL A 747 -33.41 21.29 -27.41
C VAL A 747 -32.04 21.99 -27.42
N GLN A 748 -31.58 22.45 -28.57
CA GLN A 748 -30.30 23.17 -28.69
C GLN A 748 -30.38 24.59 -28.08
N TRP A 749 -31.45 25.34 -28.33
CA TRP A 749 -31.74 26.62 -27.68
C TRP A 749 -31.88 26.46 -26.17
N TRP A 750 -32.51 25.38 -25.69
CA TRP A 750 -32.60 25.05 -24.26
C TRP A 750 -31.24 24.76 -23.64
N HIS A 751 -30.35 24.05 -24.35
CA HIS A 751 -28.97 23.83 -23.90
C HIS A 751 -28.21 25.17 -23.80
N GLU A 752 -28.38 26.06 -24.77
CA GLU A 752 -27.77 27.40 -24.77
C GLU A 752 -28.33 28.29 -23.65
N GLU A 753 -29.64 28.28 -23.42
CA GLU A 753 -30.28 29.05 -22.35
C GLU A 753 -29.87 28.54 -20.96
N LYS A 754 -29.74 27.22 -20.77
CA LYS A 754 -29.28 26.62 -19.51
C LYS A 754 -27.81 26.96 -19.24
N ALA A 755 -26.97 27.01 -20.27
CA ALA A 755 -25.59 27.48 -20.16
C ALA A 755 -25.54 28.97 -19.78
N GLN A 756 -26.40 29.81 -20.36
CA GLN A 756 -26.51 31.23 -20.02
C GLN A 756 -27.02 31.47 -18.58
N ARG A 757 -27.96 30.64 -18.09
CA ARG A 757 -28.46 30.75 -16.70
C ARG A 757 -27.42 30.38 -15.64
N ARG A 758 -26.42 29.53 -15.95
CA ARG A 758 -25.30 29.21 -15.02
C ARG A 758 -24.32 30.36 -14.81
N HIS A 759 -24.24 31.30 -15.75
CA HIS A 759 -23.34 32.45 -15.66
C HIS A 759 -23.96 33.69 -15.01
N ARG A 760 -25.23 33.66 -14.60
CA ARG A 760 -25.81 34.75 -13.80
C ARG A 760 -25.59 34.46 -12.31
N PRO A 761 -24.92 35.34 -11.54
CA PRO A 761 -24.86 35.20 -10.09
C PRO A 761 -26.28 35.28 -9.53
N HIS A 762 -26.65 34.33 -8.67
CA HIS A 762 -27.89 34.38 -7.90
C HIS A 762 -27.87 35.64 -7.02
N ARG A 763 -28.57 36.71 -7.43
CA ARG A 763 -29.07 37.70 -6.48
C ARG A 763 -30.12 36.99 -5.64
N GLN A 764 -29.77 36.67 -4.40
CA GLN A 764 -30.74 36.32 -3.37
C GLN A 764 -31.62 37.56 -3.11
N SER A 765 -32.93 37.37 -3.19
CA SER A 765 -33.95 38.27 -2.64
C SER A 765 -34.80 37.46 -1.68
#